data_AF-A0A537C321-F1
#
_entry.id   AF-A0A537C321-F1
#
_cell.length_a   1.000
_cell.length_b   1.000
_cell.length_c   1.000
_cell.angle_alpha   90.00
_cell.angle_beta   90.00
_cell.angle_gamma   90.00
#
_symmetry.space_group_name_H-M   'P 1'
#
loop_
_entity.id
_entity.type
_entity.pdbx_description
1 polymer ?
#
loop_
_entity_poly.entity_id
_entity_poly.type
_entity_poly.pdbx_seq_one_letter_code
_entity_poly.pdbx_strand_id
1 'polypeptide(L)'
;MNRIALTLLVLFAASGCTRGDAQQKAAALTAVPVSAVQLAPKAVPIVFETVARTEGSKEVQIRARVAGILERQLYSEGDAVKAGAQLFLIDRAPLEIDLQQARASLAQERARQEQAKQDLDRLKGLADRRAISQREADQAATGLKAAVAAVQLAEARVRQSELNLSYASVSAPIGGITGRAQQSIGTLVTPGTDTSLLTTLTQTDPIWVRFALSEAEYARLRGFDFKNPEVKVELPDGSRYPEPGRLNFSSSSVDPSLGTVQMRAVLPNPRLQLLPGQYVRVQVVAGTQQALVVPQSAVMQNEGGRFVWVVGAEGKAAQRQITVGSWVGDDWVVLEGLKAGDTVRFFIHRPVFAGVIAIVIVLAGLVAAKLLAVAQYPEIAPPTVLITTTYPGASAETLAKTVAAPIEEQLSGVERLSYFNSSSSSNGSLSITVTFEPGTNVDQAVFNVNNRVQIALPRLPDDVRRNGVIVQKRSFDILLVVALVSPNNQRDTLFLSNFATLNVVDELKRLPGLADVTVFGARDYSMRVWVQPDKMARLGLTTADVANALRNQNAQYAAGKIGAEPAPPGQNIVYTVTATGRLVDPEQFGDIVVRASGPSGVLRLKDIARIELGALNYDTYNTLDGKATIGMATFLQPGANALEVAQLVRNRMAELKTALPEGVDYTIPFDTTRFVDASIKEVTITIFEAALLVLGVVFLFLQTWRATLIPMIAVPVSLIGAFAGLWLAGFSINTLTLFALVLAIGIVVDDAIVVLENVERLMREDDMPPFEAALEAMREVSGAVIAIVLVLCAVFVPVAFLGGIAGQLYRQFAVTLTIAVLISGFMALTLTPALCAIL
;
A
#
# COMPACT_ATOMS: atom_id res chain seq x y z
N MET A 1 -10.51 -5.19 11.97
CA MET A 1 -11.19 -5.31 13.30
C MET A 1 -11.43 -3.90 13.84
N ASN A 2 -12.59 -3.71 14.48
CA ASN A 2 -13.16 -2.49 15.07
C ASN A 2 -13.66 -1.39 14.12
N ARG A 3 -14.95 -1.51 13.76
CA ARG A 3 -15.99 -0.45 13.86
C ARG A 3 -17.36 -1.01 13.46
N ILE A 4 -17.86 -1.98 14.23
CA ILE A 4 -19.27 -2.39 14.20
C ILE A 4 -19.65 -2.69 15.65
N ALA A 5 -19.91 -1.64 16.42
CA ALA A 5 -20.47 -1.76 17.77
C ALA A 5 -20.92 -0.38 18.25
N LEU A 6 -22.01 0.16 17.69
CA LEU A 6 -22.92 1.05 18.44
C LEU A 6 -24.18 1.44 17.62
N THR A 7 -25.07 0.50 17.34
CA THR A 7 -26.47 0.84 16.99
C THR A 7 -27.36 -0.39 17.17
N LEU A 8 -27.53 -0.75 18.44
CA LEU A 8 -28.53 -1.69 18.92
C LEU A 8 -29.08 -1.13 20.23
N LEU A 9 -30.42 -1.15 20.38
CA LEU A 9 -31.26 -0.55 21.42
C LEU A 9 -31.47 0.97 21.28
N VAL A 10 -32.69 1.52 21.19
CA VAL A 10 -33.94 1.12 21.86
C VAL A 10 -35.15 1.28 20.93
N LEU A 11 -35.95 0.22 20.90
CA LEU A 11 -37.28 0.11 20.32
C LEU A 11 -38.32 0.25 21.45
N PHE A 12 -39.56 0.61 21.05
CA PHE A 12 -40.82 0.52 21.81
C PHE A 12 -41.14 1.60 22.87
N ALA A 13 -42.21 2.38 22.63
CA ALA A 13 -43.56 1.95 23.03
C ALA A 13 -44.65 2.86 22.41
N ALA A 14 -45.72 2.22 21.98
CA ALA A 14 -46.93 2.79 21.39
C ALA A 14 -47.94 3.25 22.45
N SER A 15 -48.93 4.06 22.02
CA SER A 15 -50.39 3.89 22.26
C SER A 15 -51.10 5.16 22.76
N GLY A 16 -52.20 5.52 22.06
CA GLY A 16 -53.49 5.68 22.76
C GLY A 16 -54.15 7.07 22.87
N CYS A 17 -55.17 7.27 22.03
CA CYS A 17 -56.52 7.75 22.38
C CYS A 17 -56.85 9.23 22.75
N THR A 18 -57.63 9.83 21.84
CA THR A 18 -58.97 10.46 21.99
C THR A 18 -59.18 11.87 22.54
N ARG A 19 -59.75 12.70 21.64
CA ARG A 19 -60.92 13.63 21.73
C ARG A 19 -61.01 14.69 22.83
N GLY A 20 -61.29 15.91 22.37
CA GLY A 20 -62.03 16.92 23.14
C GLY A 20 -62.13 18.25 22.40
N ASP A 21 -63.18 18.41 21.59
CA ASP A 21 -63.60 19.72 21.07
C ASP A 21 -64.01 20.66 22.21
N ALA A 22 -63.56 21.91 22.17
CA ALA A 22 -64.24 23.01 22.83
C ALA A 22 -63.97 24.33 22.08
N GLN A 23 -64.93 24.68 21.26
CA GLN A 23 -65.06 25.93 20.53
C GLN A 23 -65.41 27.06 21.51
N GLN A 24 -64.61 28.14 21.58
CA GLN A 24 -65.06 29.37 22.26
C GLN A 24 -64.50 30.65 21.63
N LYS A 25 -65.44 31.35 20.98
CA LYS A 25 -65.60 32.80 20.74
C LYS A 25 -64.38 33.71 20.84
N ALA A 26 -64.11 34.35 19.71
CA ALA A 26 -63.31 35.56 19.57
C ALA A 26 -63.79 36.69 20.48
N ALA A 27 -62.88 37.23 21.29
CA ALA A 27 -62.96 38.54 21.91
C ALA A 27 -61.80 39.38 21.38
N ALA A 28 -62.11 40.58 20.90
CA ALA A 28 -61.12 41.54 20.41
C ALA A 28 -60.20 41.96 21.55
N LEU A 29 -58.90 41.64 21.43
CA LEU A 29 -57.86 42.04 22.36
C LEU A 29 -57.37 43.45 22.01
N THR A 30 -57.47 44.36 22.98
CA THR A 30 -56.80 45.66 23.00
C THR A 30 -55.28 45.48 22.95
N ALA A 31 -54.60 46.27 22.11
CA ALA A 31 -53.16 46.22 21.92
C ALA A 31 -52.40 46.57 23.22
N VAL A 32 -51.53 45.65 23.66
CA VAL A 32 -50.62 45.83 24.79
C VAL A 32 -49.37 46.59 24.29
N PRO A 33 -48.88 47.64 25.00
CA PRO A 33 -47.65 48.31 24.62
C PRO A 33 -46.45 47.38 24.82
N VAL A 34 -45.72 47.07 23.73
CA VAL A 34 -44.47 46.30 23.74
C VAL A 34 -43.27 47.23 23.63
N SER A 35 -42.32 47.12 24.55
CA SER A 35 -41.01 47.77 24.45
C SER A 35 -40.15 47.03 23.42
N ALA A 36 -39.86 47.69 22.29
CA ALA A 36 -38.97 47.15 21.26
C ALA A 36 -37.51 47.56 21.56
N VAL A 37 -36.61 46.60 21.67
CA VAL A 37 -35.16 46.84 21.79
C VAL A 37 -34.54 46.81 20.39
N GLN A 38 -33.81 47.86 20.03
CA GLN A 38 -33.14 47.97 18.72
C GLN A 38 -31.81 47.20 18.78
N LEU A 39 -31.67 46.15 17.99
CA LEU A 39 -30.48 45.28 17.99
C LEU A 39 -29.30 45.97 17.27
N ALA A 40 -28.20 46.18 17.98
CA ALA A 40 -26.95 46.71 17.42
C ALA A 40 -25.84 45.63 17.46
N PRO A 41 -24.95 45.56 16.46
CA PRO A 41 -23.81 44.65 16.49
C PRO A 41 -22.88 44.97 17.67
N LYS A 42 -22.53 43.96 18.46
CA LYS A 42 -21.59 44.08 19.59
C LYS A 42 -20.34 43.25 19.29
N ALA A 43 -19.16 43.79 19.60
CA ALA A 43 -17.90 43.08 19.46
C ALA A 43 -17.78 42.00 20.54
N VAL A 44 -17.82 40.73 20.13
CA VAL A 44 -17.78 39.56 21.00
C VAL A 44 -16.46 38.81 20.79
N PRO A 45 -15.72 38.45 21.86
CA PRO A 45 -14.52 37.63 21.73
C PRO A 45 -14.88 36.20 21.30
N ILE A 46 -14.23 35.71 20.24
CA ILE A 46 -14.36 34.32 19.81
C ILE A 46 -13.42 33.48 20.68
N VAL A 47 -14.01 32.72 21.60
CA VAL A 47 -13.32 31.76 22.45
C VAL A 47 -13.68 30.36 21.98
N PHE A 48 -12.65 29.54 21.74
CA PHE A 48 -12.81 28.13 21.41
C PHE A 48 -12.39 27.30 22.61
N GLU A 49 -13.28 26.40 23.05
CA GLU A 49 -12.98 25.44 24.11
C GLU A 49 -12.86 24.04 23.51
N THR A 50 -11.75 23.37 23.79
CA THR A 50 -11.57 21.97 23.37
C THR A 50 -10.81 21.19 24.43
N VAL A 51 -10.93 19.87 24.36
CA VAL A 51 -10.15 18.96 25.21
C VAL A 51 -8.77 18.79 24.58
N ALA A 52 -7.75 18.89 25.40
CA ALA A 52 -6.36 18.77 25.01
C ALA A 52 -5.64 17.71 25.85
N ARG A 53 -4.52 17.24 25.32
CA ARG A 53 -3.63 16.33 26.03
C ARG A 53 -2.26 16.97 26.19
N THR A 54 -1.76 16.95 27.41
CA THR A 54 -0.40 17.40 27.73
C THR A 54 0.63 16.36 27.30
N GLU A 55 1.82 16.81 26.90
CA GLU A 55 2.96 15.97 26.53
C GLU A 55 4.25 16.63 27.03
N GLY A 56 5.26 15.81 27.35
CA GLY A 56 6.59 16.35 27.61
C GLY A 56 7.13 17.11 26.40
N SER A 57 7.82 18.23 26.63
CA SER A 57 8.41 19.01 25.53
C SER A 57 9.53 18.26 24.81
N LYS A 58 10.14 17.29 25.48
CA LYS A 58 11.15 16.41 24.91
C LYS A 58 11.15 15.08 25.64
N GLU A 59 11.11 13.98 24.91
CA GLU A 59 11.26 12.63 25.45
C GLU A 59 12.48 11.96 24.82
N VAL A 60 13.34 11.39 25.65
CA VAL A 60 14.56 10.70 25.21
C VAL A 60 14.62 9.31 25.81
N GLN A 61 14.81 8.31 24.95
CA GLN A 61 15.05 6.94 25.36
C GLN A 61 16.51 6.76 25.75
N ILE A 62 16.75 6.29 26.98
CA ILE A 62 18.09 6.00 27.50
C ILE A 62 18.39 4.54 27.21
N ARG A 63 19.37 4.31 26.31
CA ARG A 63 19.76 2.96 25.88
C ARG A 63 21.21 2.64 26.21
N ALA A 64 21.47 1.38 26.56
CA ALA A 64 22.82 0.84 26.74
C ALA A 64 23.58 0.80 25.40
N ARG A 65 24.82 1.29 25.41
CA ARG A 65 25.71 1.35 24.23
C ARG A 65 26.79 0.28 24.23
N VAL A 66 26.98 -0.40 25.36
CA VAL A 66 27.90 -1.52 25.54
C VAL A 66 27.16 -2.68 26.18
N ALA A 67 27.66 -3.89 25.94
CA ALA A 67 27.09 -5.09 26.53
C ALA A 67 27.67 -5.31 27.94
N GLY A 68 26.84 -5.73 28.89
CA GLY A 68 27.26 -6.01 30.26
C GLY A 68 26.09 -6.22 31.20
N ILE A 69 26.36 -6.63 32.44
CA ILE A 69 25.32 -6.84 33.45
C ILE A 69 25.00 -5.49 34.10
N LEU A 70 23.72 -5.18 34.28
CA LEU A 70 23.27 -3.98 34.98
C LEU A 70 23.53 -4.14 36.49
N GLU A 71 24.49 -3.40 37.06
CA GLU A 71 24.88 -3.55 38.48
C GLU A 71 24.03 -2.68 39.43
N ARG A 72 23.80 -1.41 39.05
CA ARG A 72 23.14 -0.43 39.91
C ARG A 72 22.30 0.55 39.12
N GLN A 73 21.16 0.90 39.71
CA GLN A 73 20.35 2.06 39.35
C GLN A 73 20.61 3.18 40.36
N LEU A 74 20.98 4.37 39.88
CA LEU A 74 21.45 5.50 40.69
C LEU A 74 20.41 6.63 40.83
N TYR A 75 19.15 6.35 40.48
CA TYR A 75 18.02 7.28 40.59
C TYR A 75 16.77 6.53 41.05
N SER A 76 15.82 7.21 41.70
CA SER A 76 14.49 6.64 41.96
C SER A 76 13.51 6.99 40.84
N GLU A 77 12.70 6.02 40.43
CA GLU A 77 11.73 6.22 39.34
C GLU A 77 10.79 7.39 39.64
N GLY A 78 10.72 8.36 38.72
CA GLY A 78 9.95 9.60 38.91
C GLY A 78 10.76 10.79 39.44
N ASP A 79 12.05 10.61 39.77
CA ASP A 79 12.90 11.72 40.21
C ASP A 79 13.26 12.67 39.06
N ALA A 80 13.44 13.94 39.42
CA ALA A 80 13.99 14.97 38.55
C ALA A 80 15.52 14.88 38.53
N VAL A 81 16.09 14.66 37.35
CA VAL A 81 17.54 14.57 37.13
C VAL A 81 18.03 15.71 36.25
N LYS A 82 19.25 16.18 36.51
CA LYS A 82 19.94 17.17 35.65
C LYS A 82 20.66 16.45 34.50
N ALA A 83 20.88 17.15 33.40
CA ALA A 83 21.74 16.66 32.33
C ALA A 83 23.13 16.30 32.89
N GLY A 84 23.66 15.15 32.50
CA GLY A 84 24.92 14.58 32.98
C GLY A 84 24.81 13.71 34.23
N ALA A 85 23.66 13.68 34.91
CA ALA A 85 23.48 12.80 36.08
C ALA A 85 23.61 11.32 35.67
N GLN A 86 24.33 10.53 36.46
CA GLN A 86 24.47 9.09 36.23
C GLN A 86 23.17 8.38 36.61
N LEU A 87 22.64 7.56 35.71
CA LEU A 87 21.38 6.85 35.87
C LEU A 87 21.61 5.35 36.15
N PHE A 88 22.50 4.72 35.39
CA PHE A 88 22.82 3.31 35.52
C PHE A 88 24.33 3.06 35.48
N LEU A 89 24.74 2.01 36.18
CA LEU A 89 26.09 1.46 36.13
C LEU A 89 26.03 0.03 35.56
N ILE A 90 26.73 -0.18 34.45
CA ILE A 90 26.95 -1.50 33.83
C ILE A 90 28.30 -2.02 34.34
N ASP A 91 28.40 -3.34 34.53
CA ASP A 91 29.63 -4.02 34.96
C ASP A 91 30.84 -3.57 34.12
N ARG A 92 31.82 -3.00 34.82
CA ARG A 92 33.02 -2.40 34.23
C ARG A 92 34.16 -3.40 34.10
N ALA A 93 34.17 -4.48 34.88
CA ALA A 93 35.32 -5.37 34.97
C ALA A 93 35.71 -5.99 33.61
N PRO A 94 34.78 -6.48 32.77
CA PRO A 94 35.12 -6.98 31.43
C PRO A 94 35.71 -5.90 30.52
N LEU A 95 35.21 -4.66 30.62
CA LEU A 95 35.64 -3.53 29.79
C LEU A 95 37.01 -3.00 30.23
N GLU A 96 37.33 -3.04 31.52
CA GLU A 96 38.64 -2.69 32.05
C GLU A 96 39.70 -3.72 31.64
N ILE A 97 39.35 -5.00 31.63
CA ILE A 97 40.22 -6.08 31.12
C ILE A 97 40.50 -5.89 29.62
N ASP A 98 39.46 -5.61 28.81
CA ASP A 98 39.64 -5.34 27.37
C ASP A 98 40.55 -4.13 27.12
N LEU A 99 40.37 -3.04 27.89
CA LEU A 99 41.25 -1.88 27.82
C LEU A 99 42.70 -2.21 28.18
N GLN A 100 42.92 -3.01 29.23
CA GLN A 100 44.27 -3.46 29.58
C GLN A 100 44.90 -4.31 28.47
N GLN A 101 44.14 -5.22 27.85
CA GLN A 101 44.60 -6.04 26.73
C GLN A 101 44.93 -5.19 25.49
N ALA A 102 44.11 -4.18 25.19
CA ALA A 102 44.38 -3.22 24.11
C ALA A 102 45.66 -2.42 24.37
N ARG A 103 45.87 -1.96 25.62
CA ARG A 103 47.09 -1.24 26.02
C ARG A 103 48.34 -2.12 25.94
N ALA A 104 48.25 -3.39 26.34
CA ALA A 104 49.34 -4.35 26.21
C ALA A 104 49.70 -4.59 24.73
N SER A 105 48.69 -4.71 23.86
CA SER A 105 48.90 -4.85 22.41
C SER A 105 49.57 -3.60 21.81
N LEU A 106 49.16 -2.40 22.22
CA LEU A 106 49.83 -1.16 21.82
C LEU A 106 51.29 -1.10 22.28
N ALA A 107 51.58 -1.52 23.51
CA ALA A 107 52.94 -1.58 24.01
C ALA A 107 53.82 -2.55 23.18
N GLN A 108 53.27 -3.69 22.78
CA GLN A 108 53.94 -4.65 21.89
C GLN A 108 54.24 -4.05 20.51
N GLU A 109 53.26 -3.38 19.89
CA GLU A 109 53.48 -2.76 18.58
C GLU A 109 54.46 -1.58 18.65
N ARG A 110 54.44 -0.80 19.74
CA ARG A 110 55.45 0.25 19.97
C ARG A 110 56.86 -0.32 20.10
N ALA A 111 57.03 -1.45 20.79
CA ALA A 111 58.32 -2.13 20.87
C ALA A 111 58.80 -2.61 19.48
N ARG A 112 57.89 -3.14 18.64
CA ARG A 112 58.19 -3.52 17.25
C ARG A 112 58.56 -2.34 16.37
N GLN A 113 57.86 -1.22 16.51
CA GLN A 113 58.18 0.03 15.82
C GLN A 113 59.58 0.52 16.20
N GLU A 114 59.92 0.50 17.49
CA GLU A 114 61.24 0.92 17.97
C GLU A 114 62.35 0.00 17.44
N GLN A 115 62.12 -1.32 17.42
CA GLN A 115 63.04 -2.26 16.79
C GLN A 115 63.23 -1.97 15.29
N ALA A 116 62.12 -1.80 14.54
CA ALA A 116 62.17 -1.50 13.11
C ALA A 116 62.87 -0.16 12.81
N LYS A 117 62.75 0.82 13.72
CA LYS A 117 63.43 2.10 13.64
C LYS A 117 64.95 1.93 13.85
N GLN A 118 65.35 1.20 14.89
CA GLN A 118 66.76 0.92 15.16
C GLN A 118 67.43 0.14 14.02
N ASP A 119 66.69 -0.79 13.41
CA ASP A 119 67.18 -1.55 12.24
C ASP A 119 67.34 -0.65 11.02
N LEU A 120 66.38 0.25 10.76
CA LEU A 120 66.52 1.26 9.70
C LEU A 120 67.71 2.19 9.95
N ASP A 121 67.86 2.73 11.17
CA ASP A 121 68.95 3.64 11.50
C ASP A 121 70.32 2.96 11.33
N ARG A 122 70.43 1.68 11.72
CA ARG A 122 71.64 0.86 11.53
C ARG A 122 71.95 0.63 10.05
N LEU A 123 70.94 0.22 9.27
CA LEU A 123 71.12 -0.10 7.85
C LEU A 123 71.33 1.14 6.99
N LYS A 124 70.68 2.26 7.32
CA LYS A 124 70.88 3.54 6.63
C LYS A 124 72.32 4.03 6.75
N GLY A 125 72.91 3.95 7.94
CA GLY A 125 74.32 4.30 8.15
C GLY A 125 75.32 3.41 7.38
N LEU A 126 74.95 2.15 7.10
CA LEU A 126 75.73 1.24 6.27
C LEU A 126 75.52 1.49 4.76
N ALA A 127 74.30 1.85 4.35
CA ALA A 127 73.98 2.21 2.98
C ALA A 127 74.68 3.51 2.56
N ASP A 128 74.72 4.51 3.44
CA ASP A 128 75.45 5.78 3.22
C ASP A 128 76.96 5.56 3.00
N ARG A 129 77.51 4.48 3.56
CA ARG A 129 78.91 4.05 3.37
C ARG A 129 79.10 3.05 2.23
N ARG A 130 78.07 2.78 1.42
CA ARG A 130 78.03 1.79 0.33
C ARG A 130 78.38 0.35 0.77
N ALA A 131 78.12 0.01 2.04
CA ALA A 131 78.41 -1.32 2.59
C ALA A 131 77.25 -2.32 2.46
N ILE A 132 76.04 -1.86 2.09
CA ILE A 132 74.86 -2.70 1.81
C ILE A 132 74.12 -2.19 0.55
N SER A 133 73.18 -2.97 0.03
CA SER A 133 72.40 -2.59 -1.14
C SER A 133 71.30 -1.57 -0.79
N GLN A 134 70.97 -0.69 -1.74
CA GLN A 134 69.89 0.30 -1.56
C GLN A 134 68.51 -0.35 -1.36
N ARG A 135 68.32 -1.55 -1.94
CA ARG A 135 67.14 -2.39 -1.76
C ARG A 135 66.94 -2.82 -0.31
N GLU A 136 68.01 -3.16 0.41
CA GLU A 136 67.95 -3.56 1.82
C GLU A 136 67.58 -2.38 2.73
N ALA A 137 68.08 -1.18 2.43
CA ALA A 137 67.69 0.05 3.14
C ALA A 137 66.21 0.41 2.88
N ASP A 138 65.73 0.27 1.64
CA ASP A 138 64.33 0.52 1.28
C ASP A 138 63.38 -0.52 1.91
N GLN A 139 63.81 -1.78 2.04
CA GLN A 139 63.07 -2.82 2.77
C GLN A 139 62.92 -2.47 4.25
N ALA A 140 63.99 -2.02 4.91
CA ALA A 140 63.94 -1.58 6.30
C ALA A 140 63.02 -0.34 6.48
N ALA A 141 63.07 0.62 5.54
CA ALA A 141 62.20 1.79 5.55
C ALA A 141 60.72 1.42 5.38
N THR A 142 60.42 0.43 4.55
CA THR A 142 59.07 -0.11 4.37
C THR A 142 58.61 -0.88 5.60
N GLY A 143 59.51 -1.63 6.25
CA GLY A 143 59.26 -2.31 7.52
C GLY A 143 58.88 -1.34 8.64
N LEU A 144 59.58 -0.22 8.77
CA LEU A 144 59.21 0.84 9.73
C LEU A 144 57.84 1.43 9.42
N LYS A 145 57.52 1.71 8.14
CA LYS A 145 56.18 2.20 7.76
C LYS A 145 55.06 1.22 8.14
N ALA A 146 55.27 -0.08 7.94
CA ALA A 146 54.33 -1.11 8.36
C ALA A 146 54.15 -1.15 9.88
N ALA A 147 55.24 -1.02 10.64
CA ALA A 147 55.19 -0.98 12.10
C ALA A 147 54.49 0.29 12.64
N VAL A 148 54.71 1.45 12.01
CA VAL A 148 53.97 2.70 12.33
C VAL A 148 52.47 2.53 12.11
N ALA A 149 52.07 1.92 10.99
CA ALA A 149 50.66 1.66 10.71
C ALA A 149 50.04 0.67 11.73
N ALA A 150 50.79 -0.35 12.15
CA ALA A 150 50.36 -1.28 13.18
C ALA A 150 50.15 -0.59 14.55
N VAL A 151 51.04 0.33 14.92
CA VAL A 151 50.87 1.17 16.12
C VAL A 151 49.62 2.03 16.02
N GLN A 152 49.37 2.69 14.90
CA GLN A 152 48.16 3.51 14.71
C GLN A 152 46.87 2.69 14.85
N LEU A 153 46.84 1.45 14.32
CA LEU A 153 45.72 0.52 14.51
C LEU A 153 45.54 0.13 15.98
N ALA A 154 46.64 -0.16 16.69
CA ALA A 154 46.59 -0.48 18.11
C ALA A 154 46.14 0.72 18.97
N GLU A 155 46.55 1.94 18.64
CA GLU A 155 46.08 3.17 19.30
C GLU A 155 44.59 3.44 19.06
N ALA A 156 44.09 3.15 17.86
CA ALA A 156 42.66 3.21 17.57
C ALA A 156 41.86 2.20 18.42
N ARG A 157 42.39 0.99 18.60
CA ARG A 157 41.77 -0.04 19.46
C ARG A 157 41.73 0.38 20.93
N VAL A 158 42.80 0.97 21.47
CA VAL A 158 42.80 1.51 22.83
C VAL A 158 41.72 2.60 22.98
N ARG A 159 41.64 3.55 22.04
CA ARG A 159 40.60 4.59 22.06
C ARG A 159 39.18 4.01 22.02
N GLN A 160 38.96 2.95 21.25
CA GLN A 160 37.67 2.26 21.22
C GLN A 160 37.32 1.60 22.56
N SER A 161 38.27 0.90 23.18
CA SER A 161 38.06 0.27 24.50
C SER A 161 37.87 1.32 25.61
N GLU A 162 38.56 2.47 25.55
CA GLU A 162 38.34 3.61 26.46
C GLU A 162 36.92 4.18 26.32
N LEU A 163 36.45 4.33 25.08
CA LEU A 163 35.09 4.79 24.80
C LEU A 163 34.04 3.79 25.31
N ASN A 164 34.25 2.50 25.07
CA ASN A 164 33.38 1.44 25.58
C ASN A 164 33.31 1.46 27.12
N LEU A 165 34.45 1.59 27.79
CA LEU A 165 34.50 1.73 29.24
C LEU A 165 33.76 2.98 29.73
N SER A 166 33.84 4.10 29.01
CA SER A 166 33.09 5.33 29.35
C SER A 166 31.57 5.13 29.29
N TYR A 167 31.10 4.28 28.36
CA TYR A 167 29.68 3.96 28.20
C TYR A 167 29.12 3.00 29.26
N ALA A 168 29.98 2.41 30.10
CA ALA A 168 29.54 1.62 31.24
C ALA A 168 28.79 2.48 32.29
N SER A 169 29.06 3.80 32.32
CA SER A 169 28.28 4.75 33.10
C SER A 169 27.26 5.44 32.19
N VAL A 170 25.99 5.07 32.33
CA VAL A 170 24.92 5.65 31.52
C VAL A 170 24.42 6.92 32.19
N SER A 171 24.55 8.06 31.51
CA SER A 171 24.17 9.38 32.02
C SER A 171 22.99 9.99 31.26
N ALA A 172 22.29 10.92 31.92
CA ALA A 172 21.15 11.65 31.37
C ALA A 172 21.61 12.68 30.30
N PRO A 173 21.18 12.58 29.03
CA PRO A 173 21.57 13.53 27.99
C PRO A 173 20.86 14.90 28.10
N ILE A 174 19.73 14.96 28.81
CA ILE A 174 18.96 16.18 29.10
C ILE A 174 18.56 16.18 30.58
N GLY A 175 18.06 17.30 31.09
CA GLY A 175 17.37 17.34 32.38
C GLY A 175 15.89 17.00 32.22
N GLY A 176 15.31 16.25 33.15
CA GLY A 176 13.91 15.87 33.08
C GLY A 176 13.49 14.90 34.20
N ILE A 177 12.25 14.42 34.12
CA ILE A 177 11.71 13.40 35.02
C ILE A 177 12.00 12.02 34.44
N THR A 178 12.55 11.14 35.28
CA THR A 178 12.87 9.77 34.92
C THR A 178 11.64 8.87 34.90
N GLY A 179 11.54 8.02 33.89
CA GLY A 179 10.53 6.97 33.80
C GLY A 179 10.90 5.72 34.60
N ARG A 180 10.02 4.71 34.51
CA ARG A 180 10.28 3.39 35.09
C ARG A 180 11.45 2.70 34.40
N ALA A 181 12.28 2.02 35.18
CA ALA A 181 13.32 1.15 34.65
C ALA A 181 12.66 0.02 33.85
N GLN A 182 13.13 -0.18 32.62
CA GLN A 182 12.65 -1.23 31.72
C GLN A 182 13.36 -2.56 31.94
N GLN A 183 14.53 -2.54 32.61
CA GLN A 183 15.33 -3.72 32.91
C GLN A 183 15.63 -3.77 34.40
N SER A 184 15.58 -4.98 34.96
CA SER A 184 15.94 -5.23 36.36
C SER A 184 17.45 -5.23 36.55
N ILE A 185 17.90 -4.87 37.75
CA ILE A 185 19.30 -5.07 38.17
C ILE A 185 19.66 -6.56 38.05
N GLY A 186 20.84 -6.86 37.53
CA GLY A 186 21.29 -8.22 37.22
C GLY A 186 20.98 -8.71 35.79
N THR A 187 20.23 -7.95 34.99
CA THR A 187 19.96 -8.30 33.59
C THR A 187 21.19 -8.05 32.71
N LEU A 188 21.48 -8.98 31.80
CA LEU A 188 22.47 -8.77 30.73
C LEU A 188 21.86 -7.88 29.65
N VAL A 189 22.44 -6.68 29.46
CA VAL A 189 22.01 -5.75 28.42
C VAL A 189 22.93 -5.86 27.22
N THR A 190 22.36 -5.80 26.02
CA THR A 190 23.10 -5.90 24.75
C THR A 190 22.69 -4.75 23.83
N PRO A 191 23.61 -4.02 23.19
CA PRO A 191 23.26 -2.97 22.24
C PRO A 191 22.49 -3.53 21.03
N GLY A 192 21.42 -2.84 20.61
CA GLY A 192 20.64 -3.21 19.42
C GLY A 192 19.53 -4.24 19.64
N THR A 193 19.36 -4.77 20.86
CA THR A 193 18.24 -5.64 21.25
C THR A 193 17.20 -4.88 22.07
N ASP A 194 16.06 -5.51 22.36
CA ASP A 194 15.03 -4.93 23.23
C ASP A 194 15.54 -4.67 24.66
N THR A 195 16.51 -5.47 25.13
CA THR A 195 17.17 -5.28 26.44
C THR A 195 18.08 -4.06 26.52
N SER A 196 18.32 -3.36 25.40
CA SER A 196 19.11 -2.12 25.38
C SER A 196 18.38 -0.93 26.00
N LEU A 197 17.05 -0.89 26.00
CA LEU A 197 16.28 0.21 26.57
C LEU A 197 16.26 0.11 28.09
N LEU A 198 16.81 1.11 28.78
CA LEU A 198 16.94 1.12 30.24
C LEU A 198 15.85 1.96 30.91
N THR A 199 15.59 3.18 30.42
CA THR A 199 14.53 4.05 30.91
C THR A 199 14.20 5.13 29.88
N THR A 200 13.14 5.90 30.11
CA THR A 200 12.82 7.12 29.36
C THR A 200 13.02 8.35 30.24
N LEU A 201 13.43 9.46 29.64
CA LEU A 201 13.57 10.73 30.32
C LEU A 201 12.69 11.76 29.63
N THR A 202 11.78 12.38 30.39
CA THR A 202 10.80 13.32 29.86
C THR A 202 11.04 14.71 30.44
N GLN A 203 11.30 15.69 29.59
CA GLN A 203 11.35 17.09 29.98
C GLN A 203 9.92 17.64 30.11
N THR A 204 9.56 18.07 31.31
CA THR A 204 8.20 18.50 31.69
C THR A 204 8.07 20.01 31.87
N ASP A 205 9.17 20.76 31.81
CA ASP A 205 9.20 22.23 31.81
C ASP A 205 10.12 22.75 30.67
N PRO A 206 9.57 23.48 29.66
CA PRO A 206 8.14 23.73 29.45
C PRO A 206 7.39 22.43 29.07
N ILE A 207 6.06 22.43 29.18
CA ILE A 207 5.19 21.32 28.75
C ILE A 207 4.46 21.68 27.46
N TRP A 208 4.18 20.68 26.62
CA TRP A 208 3.36 20.85 25.43
C TRP A 208 1.92 20.48 25.72
N VAL A 209 0.99 21.20 25.10
CA VAL A 209 -0.45 20.89 25.13
C VAL A 209 -0.91 20.75 23.70
N ARG A 210 -1.28 19.53 23.31
CA ARG A 210 -1.78 19.21 21.98
C ARG A 210 -3.29 19.14 21.98
N PHE A 211 -3.90 19.76 20.99
CA PHE A 211 -5.34 19.73 20.77
C PHE A 211 -5.62 19.77 19.29
N ALA A 212 -6.80 19.32 18.92
CA ALA A 212 -7.26 19.32 17.55
C ALA A 212 -8.52 20.18 17.45
N LEU A 213 -8.63 20.93 16.36
CA LEU A 213 -9.84 21.64 15.98
C LEU A 213 -10.45 20.95 14.76
N SER A 214 -11.76 20.82 14.69
CA SER A 214 -12.42 20.32 13.47
C SER A 214 -12.16 21.25 12.28
N GLU A 215 -12.23 20.72 11.06
CA GLU A 215 -12.05 21.53 9.85
C GLU A 215 -13.04 22.70 9.79
N ALA A 216 -14.28 22.51 10.28
CA ALA A 216 -15.28 23.57 10.38
C ALA A 216 -14.89 24.67 11.38
N GLU A 217 -14.34 24.30 12.55
CA GLU A 217 -13.85 25.26 13.56
C GLU A 217 -12.60 25.98 13.07
N TYR A 218 -11.68 25.26 12.42
CA TYR A 218 -10.48 25.85 11.83
C TYR A 218 -10.82 26.79 10.66
N ALA A 219 -11.84 26.49 9.87
CA ALA A 219 -12.32 27.38 8.81
C ALA A 219 -12.84 28.71 9.37
N ARG A 220 -13.44 28.74 10.57
CA ARG A 220 -13.86 29.98 11.26
C ARG A 220 -12.69 30.85 11.68
N LEU A 221 -11.48 30.29 11.77
CA LEU A 221 -10.25 31.02 12.06
C LEU A 221 -9.62 31.65 10.80
N ARG A 222 -10.05 31.26 9.59
CA ARG A 222 -9.55 31.86 8.34
C ARG A 222 -10.00 33.32 8.24
N GLY A 223 -9.08 34.25 8.45
CA GLY A 223 -9.33 35.70 8.41
C GLY A 223 -8.83 36.47 9.63
N PHE A 224 -8.45 35.78 10.72
CA PHE A 224 -7.87 36.40 11.92
C PHE A 224 -6.33 36.27 11.92
N ASP A 225 -5.61 37.32 12.34
CA ASP A 225 -4.15 37.30 12.45
C ASP A 225 -3.72 36.44 13.66
N PHE A 226 -3.42 35.17 13.39
CA PHE A 226 -3.24 34.13 14.39
C PHE A 226 -1.76 33.91 14.78
N LYS A 227 -0.95 34.96 14.76
CA LYS A 227 0.51 34.83 14.89
C LYS A 227 1.01 34.43 16.29
N ASN A 228 0.21 34.51 17.35
CA ASN A 228 0.49 33.97 18.70
C ASN A 228 -0.71 34.17 19.66
N PRO A 229 -1.84 33.44 19.50
CA PRO A 229 -2.95 33.54 20.44
C PRO A 229 -2.55 33.06 21.84
N GLU A 230 -3.10 33.73 22.86
CA GLU A 230 -2.96 33.30 24.25
C GLU A 230 -3.81 32.04 24.48
N VAL A 231 -3.19 31.02 25.07
CA VAL A 231 -3.81 29.72 25.32
C VAL A 231 -3.97 29.56 26.83
N LYS A 232 -5.22 29.54 27.30
CA LYS A 232 -5.54 29.34 28.73
C LYS A 232 -5.90 27.89 28.96
N VAL A 233 -5.43 27.33 30.08
CA VAL A 233 -5.65 25.93 30.44
C VAL A 233 -6.46 25.87 31.72
N GLU A 234 -7.47 25.02 31.72
CA GLU A 234 -8.27 24.66 32.89
C GLU A 234 -7.98 23.20 33.25
N LEU A 235 -7.68 22.99 34.52
CA LEU A 235 -7.36 21.70 35.10
C LEU A 235 -8.63 20.85 35.26
N PRO A 236 -8.53 19.52 35.39
CA PRO A 236 -9.69 18.63 35.55
C PRO A 236 -10.59 18.94 36.75
N ASP A 237 -10.08 19.63 37.77
CA ASP A 237 -10.81 20.07 38.96
C ASP A 237 -11.56 21.41 38.76
N GLY A 238 -11.54 21.97 37.54
CA GLY A 238 -12.15 23.25 37.19
C GLY A 238 -11.30 24.47 37.58
N SER A 239 -10.14 24.28 38.20
CA SER A 239 -9.24 25.39 38.54
C SER A 239 -8.45 25.85 37.31
N ARG A 240 -8.16 27.15 37.23
CA ARG A 240 -7.39 27.72 36.11
C ARG A 240 -5.91 27.58 36.34
N TYR A 241 -5.19 27.13 35.31
CA TYR A 241 -3.74 27.10 35.32
C TYR A 241 -3.19 28.55 35.30
N PRO A 242 -2.27 28.91 36.21
CA PRO A 242 -1.88 30.30 36.43
C PRO A 242 -1.00 30.89 35.33
N GLU A 243 -0.21 30.08 34.63
CA GLU A 243 0.73 30.56 33.60
C GLU A 243 0.09 30.44 32.20
N PRO A 244 -0.05 31.53 31.43
CA PRO A 244 -0.64 31.47 30.10
C PRO A 244 0.29 30.77 29.11
N GLY A 245 -0.28 29.93 28.24
CA GLY A 245 0.41 29.26 27.15
C GLY A 245 0.44 30.09 25.88
N ARG A 246 1.36 29.72 24.98
CA ARG A 246 1.42 30.28 23.62
C ARG A 246 1.37 29.17 22.60
N LEU A 247 0.55 29.35 21.58
CA LEU A 247 0.53 28.47 20.42
C LEU A 247 1.89 28.55 19.69
N ASN A 248 2.55 27.41 19.47
CA ASN A 248 3.83 27.35 18.76
C ASN A 248 3.78 26.54 17.47
N PHE A 249 2.70 25.81 17.23
CA PHE A 249 2.55 24.97 16.05
C PHE A 249 1.07 24.81 15.68
N SER A 250 0.82 24.91 14.38
CA SER A 250 -0.42 24.52 13.71
C SER A 250 -0.03 23.68 12.52
N SER A 251 -0.70 22.54 12.33
CA SER A 251 -0.56 21.76 11.10
C SER A 251 -1.01 22.59 9.90
N SER A 252 -0.30 22.45 8.77
CA SER A 252 -0.71 23.01 7.47
C SER A 252 -1.62 22.05 6.68
N SER A 253 -1.78 20.81 7.15
CA SER A 253 -2.64 19.78 6.58
C SER A 253 -3.75 19.36 7.56
N VAL A 254 -4.91 19.00 7.01
CA VAL A 254 -6.01 18.37 7.75
C VAL A 254 -5.73 16.87 7.84
N ASP A 255 -5.98 16.27 9.00
CA ASP A 255 -5.96 14.82 9.15
C ASP A 255 -7.12 14.20 8.33
N PRO A 256 -6.85 13.43 7.26
CA PRO A 256 -7.90 12.92 6.37
C PRO A 256 -8.79 11.86 7.04
N SER A 257 -8.35 11.28 8.16
CA SER A 257 -9.12 10.27 8.89
C SER A 257 -10.08 10.87 9.92
N LEU A 258 -9.72 12.01 10.50
CA LEU A 258 -10.48 12.66 11.57
C LEU A 258 -11.11 14.00 11.16
N GLY A 259 -10.73 14.58 10.01
CA GLY A 259 -11.20 15.90 9.58
C GLY A 259 -10.80 17.01 10.56
N THR A 260 -9.63 16.90 11.20
CA THR A 260 -9.16 17.86 12.21
C THR A 260 -7.80 18.45 11.86
N VAL A 261 -7.55 19.66 12.33
CA VAL A 261 -6.25 20.34 12.26
C VAL A 261 -5.58 20.26 13.62
N GLN A 262 -4.40 19.65 13.65
CA GLN A 262 -3.62 19.48 14.87
C GLN A 262 -2.91 20.77 15.25
N MET A 263 -3.00 21.14 16.53
CA MET A 263 -2.40 22.33 17.10
C MET A 263 -1.60 21.98 18.37
N ARG A 264 -0.58 22.79 18.67
CA ARG A 264 0.22 22.63 19.88
C ARG A 264 0.58 23.98 20.49
N ALA A 265 0.37 24.07 21.80
CA ALA A 265 0.79 25.18 22.63
C ALA A 265 1.93 24.78 23.57
N VAL A 266 2.78 25.73 23.91
CA VAL A 266 3.87 25.61 24.89
C VAL A 266 3.48 26.39 26.13
N LEU A 267 3.52 25.70 27.28
CA LEU A 267 3.22 26.28 28.58
C LEU A 267 4.45 26.15 29.50
N PRO A 268 4.85 27.21 30.23
CA PRO A 268 5.76 27.07 31.36
C PRO A 268 5.15 26.13 32.40
N ASN A 269 5.93 25.22 32.98
CA ASN A 269 5.48 24.30 34.03
C ASN A 269 6.49 24.17 35.18
N PRO A 270 6.92 25.30 35.80
CA PRO A 270 7.99 25.31 36.79
C PRO A 270 7.64 24.58 38.09
N ARG A 271 6.35 24.42 38.39
CA ARG A 271 5.83 23.75 39.59
C ARG A 271 5.40 22.29 39.34
N LEU A 272 5.65 21.75 38.14
CA LEU A 272 5.28 20.38 37.75
C LEU A 272 3.80 20.02 38.01
N GLN A 273 2.92 21.01 37.91
CA GLN A 273 1.48 20.84 38.16
C GLN A 273 0.77 20.12 37.00
N LEU A 274 1.33 20.22 35.78
CA LEU A 274 0.86 19.48 34.62
C LEU A 274 1.74 18.26 34.40
N LEU A 275 1.11 17.08 34.33
CA LEU A 275 1.79 15.80 34.10
C LEU A 275 1.65 15.38 32.64
N PRO A 276 2.69 14.86 31.96
CA PRO A 276 2.57 14.33 30.61
C PRO A 276 1.46 13.28 30.50
N GLY A 277 0.64 13.39 29.47
CA GLY A 277 -0.49 12.51 29.19
C GLY A 277 -1.80 12.91 29.89
N GLN A 278 -1.79 13.93 30.76
CA GLN A 278 -2.98 14.47 31.43
C GLN A 278 -3.90 15.16 30.43
N TYR A 279 -5.20 14.91 30.54
CA TYR A 279 -6.24 15.65 29.81
C TYR A 279 -6.53 16.97 30.51
N VAL A 280 -6.59 18.05 29.74
CA VAL A 280 -6.92 19.39 30.21
C VAL A 280 -7.90 20.06 29.25
N ARG A 281 -8.60 21.10 29.69
CA ARG A 281 -9.43 21.91 28.79
C ARG A 281 -8.64 23.15 28.38
N VAL A 282 -8.62 23.42 27.09
CA VAL A 282 -7.91 24.56 26.52
C VAL A 282 -8.92 25.56 26.00
N GLN A 283 -8.74 26.82 26.37
CA GLN A 283 -9.46 27.97 25.82
C GLN A 283 -8.48 28.75 24.93
N VAL A 284 -8.78 28.82 23.63
CA VAL A 284 -8.03 29.62 22.66
C VAL A 284 -8.83 30.87 22.32
N VAL A 285 -8.26 32.04 22.57
CA VAL A 285 -8.88 33.33 22.23
C VAL A 285 -8.39 33.76 20.86
N ALA A 286 -9.27 33.70 19.86
CA ALA A 286 -8.89 33.87 18.44
C ALA A 286 -9.02 35.31 17.92
N GLY A 287 -9.86 36.14 18.54
CA GLY A 287 -10.13 37.51 18.09
C GLY A 287 -11.49 38.01 18.58
N THR A 288 -11.95 39.16 18.06
CA THR A 288 -13.30 39.70 18.31
C THR A 288 -14.09 39.78 17.00
N GLN A 289 -15.36 39.39 17.02
CA GLN A 289 -16.29 39.46 15.88
C GLN A 289 -17.54 40.25 16.25
N GLN A 290 -18.05 41.04 15.31
CA GLN A 290 -19.31 41.76 15.44
C GLN A 290 -20.48 40.76 15.28
N ALA A 291 -21.24 40.52 16.35
CA ALA A 291 -22.41 39.64 16.32
C ALA A 291 -23.67 40.37 16.84
N LEU A 292 -24.83 39.98 16.32
CA LEU A 292 -26.14 40.45 16.80
C LEU A 292 -26.47 39.68 18.09
N VAL A 293 -26.59 40.42 19.19
CA VAL A 293 -26.87 39.87 20.51
C VAL A 293 -28.28 40.23 20.94
N VAL A 294 -29.03 39.26 21.45
CA VAL A 294 -30.41 39.45 21.92
C VAL A 294 -30.45 39.23 23.44
N PRO A 295 -31.03 40.15 24.23
CA PRO A 295 -31.15 40.00 25.68
C PRO A 295 -31.91 38.71 26.07
N GLN A 296 -31.47 38.02 27.13
CA GLN A 296 -32.12 36.78 27.59
C GLN A 296 -33.62 36.91 27.84
N SER A 297 -34.06 38.07 28.34
CA SER A 297 -35.48 38.37 28.60
C SER A 297 -36.37 38.41 27.35
N ALA A 298 -35.78 38.60 26.17
CA ALA A 298 -36.50 38.61 24.90
C ALA A 298 -36.66 37.21 24.28
N VAL A 299 -35.90 36.22 24.77
CA VAL A 299 -35.91 34.84 24.27
C VAL A 299 -36.88 34.01 25.09
N MET A 300 -38.00 33.62 24.48
CA MET A 300 -39.03 32.78 25.09
C MET A 300 -38.89 31.33 24.58
N GLN A 301 -39.37 30.35 25.35
CA GLN A 301 -39.28 28.93 25.00
C GLN A 301 -40.67 28.31 25.01
N ASN A 302 -41.04 27.61 23.93
CA ASN A 302 -42.25 26.77 23.86
C ASN A 302 -41.86 25.32 23.51
N GLU A 303 -42.86 24.44 23.37
CA GLU A 303 -42.66 23.03 23.00
C GLU A 303 -41.87 22.82 21.70
N GLY A 304 -41.81 23.83 20.83
CA GLY A 304 -41.08 23.80 19.56
C GLY A 304 -39.67 24.41 19.60
N GLY A 305 -39.18 24.94 20.73
CA GLY A 305 -37.85 25.55 20.86
C GLY A 305 -37.85 27.00 21.34
N ARG A 306 -36.69 27.67 21.24
CA ARG A 306 -36.52 29.08 21.65
C ARG A 306 -36.92 30.03 20.52
N PHE A 307 -37.58 31.13 20.84
CA PHE A 307 -38.10 32.10 19.87
C PHE A 307 -38.07 33.53 20.43
N VAL A 308 -38.12 34.51 19.51
CA VAL A 308 -38.24 35.94 19.82
C VAL A 308 -39.41 36.55 19.04
N TRP A 309 -40.06 37.56 19.60
CA TRP A 309 -41.07 38.35 18.88
C TRP A 309 -40.38 39.45 18.08
N VAL A 310 -40.62 39.49 16.77
CA VAL A 310 -40.08 40.53 15.87
C VAL A 310 -41.24 41.35 15.32
N VAL A 311 -41.18 42.67 15.48
CA VAL A 311 -42.18 43.59 14.93
C VAL A 311 -41.81 43.89 13.47
N GLY A 312 -42.69 43.53 12.54
CA GLY A 312 -42.52 43.85 11.11
C GLY A 312 -42.77 45.32 10.81
N ALA A 313 -42.41 45.78 9.60
CA ALA A 313 -42.59 47.17 9.15
C ALA A 313 -44.05 47.68 9.21
N GLU A 314 -45.03 46.76 9.29
CA GLU A 314 -46.46 47.04 9.43
C GLU A 314 -46.95 47.10 10.91
N GLY A 315 -46.05 47.11 11.89
CA GLY A 315 -46.41 47.20 13.32
C GLY A 315 -47.03 45.93 13.91
N LYS A 316 -47.00 44.80 13.20
CA LYS A 316 -47.46 43.48 13.69
C LYS A 316 -46.30 42.66 14.26
N ALA A 317 -46.46 42.14 15.48
CA ALA A 317 -45.51 41.24 16.11
C ALA A 317 -45.65 39.82 15.55
N ALA A 318 -44.58 39.26 15.02
CA ALA A 318 -44.51 37.89 14.52
C ALA A 318 -43.51 37.08 15.32
N GLN A 319 -43.90 35.88 15.73
CA GLN A 319 -43.03 34.93 16.44
C GLN A 319 -42.00 34.35 15.46
N ARG A 320 -40.71 34.40 15.83
CA ARG A 320 -39.63 33.81 15.02
C ARG A 320 -38.77 32.90 15.88
N GLN A 321 -38.68 31.64 15.48
CA GLN A 321 -37.78 30.69 16.15
C GLN A 321 -36.32 31.04 15.87
N ILE A 322 -35.49 30.91 16.90
CA ILE A 322 -34.08 31.22 16.83
C ILE A 322 -33.26 30.08 17.42
N THR A 323 -32.16 29.75 16.74
CA THR A 323 -31.09 28.93 17.30
C THR A 323 -30.08 29.89 17.91
N VAL A 324 -29.90 29.82 19.22
CA VAL A 324 -28.95 30.65 19.95
C VAL A 324 -27.65 29.88 20.20
N GLY A 325 -26.53 30.56 20.09
CA GLY A 325 -25.18 30.07 20.38
C GLY A 325 -24.76 30.33 21.81
N SER A 326 -23.46 30.51 22.05
CA SER A 326 -22.91 30.84 23.36
C SER A 326 -23.42 32.19 23.89
N TRP A 327 -23.60 32.29 25.21
CA TRP A 327 -23.94 33.55 25.90
C TRP A 327 -22.69 34.41 26.11
N VAL A 328 -22.86 35.73 26.11
CA VAL A 328 -21.79 36.69 26.40
C VAL A 328 -22.36 37.76 27.34
N GLY A 329 -22.09 37.62 28.64
CA GLY A 329 -22.82 38.39 29.67
C GLY A 329 -24.30 37.96 29.74
N ASP A 330 -25.22 38.93 29.79
CA ASP A 330 -26.67 38.72 29.87
C ASP A 330 -27.36 38.61 28.48
N ASP A 331 -26.58 38.49 27.41
CA ASP A 331 -27.07 38.46 26.02
C ASP A 331 -26.80 37.10 25.33
N TRP A 332 -27.75 36.61 24.52
CA TRP A 332 -27.59 35.47 23.63
C TRP A 332 -27.04 35.90 22.27
N VAL A 333 -26.03 35.20 21.75
CA VAL A 333 -25.62 35.30 20.35
C VAL A 333 -26.58 34.49 19.49
N VAL A 334 -27.26 35.10 18.51
CA VAL A 334 -28.19 34.38 17.63
C VAL A 334 -27.41 33.77 16.46
N LEU A 335 -27.44 32.44 16.31
CA LEU A 335 -26.72 31.70 15.28
C LEU A 335 -27.58 31.46 14.02
N GLU A 336 -28.86 31.11 14.19
CA GLU A 336 -29.79 30.85 13.08
C GLU A 336 -31.23 31.27 13.45
N GLY A 337 -32.10 31.42 12.46
CA GLY A 337 -33.51 31.83 12.65
C GLY A 337 -34.05 32.80 11.58
N LEU A 338 -33.22 33.21 10.62
CA LEU A 338 -33.62 34.10 9.53
C LEU A 338 -33.23 33.55 8.14
N LYS A 339 -34.16 32.77 7.59
CA LYS A 339 -34.39 32.24 6.20
C LYS A 339 -33.23 31.51 5.49
N ALA A 340 -33.45 30.45 4.70
CA ALA A 340 -34.66 29.84 4.15
C ALA A 340 -34.66 28.31 4.38
N GLY A 341 -35.81 27.75 4.73
CA GLY A 341 -36.03 26.30 4.74
C GLY A 341 -36.49 25.80 3.39
N ASP A 342 -35.58 25.29 2.57
CA ASP A 342 -35.91 24.50 1.39
C ASP A 342 -34.93 23.34 1.26
N THR A 343 -35.39 22.11 1.50
CA THR A 343 -34.63 20.91 1.12
C THR A 343 -35.45 19.84 0.41
N VAL A 344 -36.70 20.12 0.04
CA VAL A 344 -37.46 19.28 -0.93
C VAL A 344 -37.98 20.11 -2.11
N ARG A 345 -38.24 21.40 -1.91
CA ARG A 345 -38.71 22.31 -2.97
C ARG A 345 -37.58 22.90 -3.82
N PHE A 346 -36.33 22.78 -3.37
CA PHE A 346 -35.18 23.46 -3.96
C PHE A 346 -34.94 23.09 -5.43
N PHE A 347 -34.99 21.80 -5.76
CA PHE A 347 -34.69 21.32 -7.12
C PHE A 347 -35.83 21.55 -8.11
N ILE A 348 -37.10 21.47 -7.66
CA ILE A 348 -38.27 21.79 -8.49
C ILE A 348 -38.26 23.27 -8.89
N HIS A 349 -37.87 24.18 -7.98
CA HIS A 349 -37.72 25.61 -8.29
C HIS A 349 -36.43 25.92 -9.08
N ARG A 350 -35.47 24.99 -9.15
CA ARG A 350 -34.17 25.17 -9.81
C ARG A 350 -33.83 23.99 -10.72
N PRO A 351 -34.59 23.80 -11.81
CA PRO A 351 -34.41 22.67 -12.71
C PRO A 351 -33.05 22.65 -13.42
N VAL A 352 -32.49 23.83 -13.70
CA VAL A 352 -31.14 23.95 -14.27
C VAL A 352 -30.10 23.38 -13.31
N PHE A 353 -30.25 23.61 -12.00
CA PHE A 353 -29.31 23.09 -11.00
C PHE A 353 -29.41 21.56 -10.89
N ALA A 354 -30.64 21.00 -10.89
CA ALA A 354 -30.85 19.55 -10.95
C ALA A 354 -30.20 18.94 -12.20
N GLY A 355 -30.40 19.55 -13.37
CA GLY A 355 -29.79 19.14 -14.63
C GLY A 355 -28.25 19.21 -14.61
N VAL A 356 -27.67 20.26 -14.02
CA VAL A 356 -26.21 20.39 -13.87
C VAL A 356 -25.63 19.26 -13.01
N ILE A 357 -26.28 18.91 -11.90
CA ILE A 357 -25.82 17.78 -11.06
C ILE A 357 -25.87 16.46 -11.85
N ALA A 358 -26.97 16.21 -12.57
CA ALA A 358 -27.08 15.02 -13.41
C ALA A 358 -25.97 14.95 -14.48
N ILE A 359 -25.66 16.07 -15.13
CA ILE A 359 -24.56 16.17 -16.10
C ILE A 359 -23.21 15.89 -15.43
N VAL A 360 -22.96 16.43 -14.23
CA VAL A 360 -21.72 16.16 -13.48
C VAL A 360 -21.59 14.68 -13.14
N ILE A 361 -22.68 14.03 -12.72
CA ILE A 361 -22.70 12.58 -12.42
C ILE A 361 -22.39 11.78 -13.69
N VAL A 362 -23.00 12.13 -14.83
CA VAL A 362 -22.71 11.48 -16.12
C VAL A 362 -21.26 11.68 -16.53
N LEU A 363 -20.72 12.90 -16.43
CA LEU A 363 -19.32 13.18 -16.77
C LEU A 363 -18.36 12.40 -15.86
N ALA A 364 -18.59 12.39 -14.56
CA ALA A 364 -17.81 11.61 -13.61
C ALA A 364 -17.87 10.12 -13.93
N GLY A 365 -19.06 9.60 -14.25
CA GLY A 365 -19.27 8.21 -14.64
C GLY A 365 -18.58 7.83 -15.96
N LEU A 366 -18.64 8.68 -16.99
CA LEU A 366 -17.97 8.46 -18.27
C LEU A 366 -16.44 8.52 -18.14
N VAL A 367 -15.91 9.44 -17.33
CA VAL A 367 -14.47 9.52 -17.03
C VAL A 367 -14.04 8.26 -16.26
N ALA A 368 -14.80 7.86 -15.23
CA ALA A 368 -14.54 6.65 -14.48
C ALA A 368 -14.60 5.39 -15.36
N ALA A 369 -15.59 5.28 -16.25
CA ALA A 369 -15.73 4.16 -17.19
C ALA A 369 -14.50 3.98 -18.11
N LYS A 370 -13.80 5.07 -18.44
CA LYS A 370 -12.54 5.02 -19.21
C LYS A 370 -11.31 4.67 -18.37
N LEU A 371 -11.32 5.01 -17.07
CA LEU A 371 -10.20 4.78 -16.15
C LEU A 371 -10.26 3.40 -15.48
N LEU A 372 -11.45 2.83 -15.35
CA LEU A 372 -11.67 1.53 -14.73
C LEU A 372 -10.99 0.43 -15.54
N ALA A 373 -10.25 -0.43 -14.84
CA ALA A 373 -9.70 -1.64 -15.43
C ALA A 373 -10.84 -2.56 -15.88
N VAL A 374 -10.65 -3.24 -17.01
CA VAL A 374 -11.58 -4.26 -17.51
C VAL A 374 -10.96 -5.64 -17.32
N ALA A 375 -11.70 -6.53 -16.66
CA ALA A 375 -11.28 -7.91 -16.39
C ALA A 375 -12.49 -8.85 -16.43
N GLN A 376 -12.27 -10.16 -16.66
CA GLN A 376 -13.36 -11.13 -16.64
C GLN A 376 -13.93 -11.30 -15.23
N TYR A 377 -13.04 -11.41 -14.24
CA TYR A 377 -13.36 -11.58 -12.83
C TYR A 377 -12.58 -10.56 -11.99
N PRO A 378 -13.09 -10.18 -10.80
CA PRO A 378 -12.29 -9.47 -9.81
C PRO A 378 -11.12 -10.35 -9.32
N GLU A 379 -10.08 -9.71 -8.77
CA GLU A 379 -8.97 -10.41 -8.12
C GLU A 379 -9.46 -11.12 -6.83
N ILE A 380 -9.80 -12.40 -6.97
CA ILE A 380 -10.28 -13.25 -5.87
C ILE A 380 -9.25 -14.30 -5.45
N ALA A 381 -8.24 -14.54 -6.27
CA ALA A 381 -7.19 -15.49 -5.98
C ALA A 381 -6.32 -14.95 -4.83
N PRO A 382 -6.06 -15.75 -3.78
CA PRO A 382 -5.13 -15.35 -2.75
C PRO A 382 -3.74 -15.13 -3.37
N PRO A 383 -2.95 -14.16 -2.88
CA PRO A 383 -1.58 -13.97 -3.35
C PRO A 383 -0.74 -15.24 -3.20
N THR A 384 0.02 -15.59 -4.23
CA THR A 384 0.93 -16.73 -4.18
C THR A 384 2.35 -16.40 -4.61
N VAL A 385 3.31 -17.03 -3.96
CA VAL A 385 4.72 -16.99 -4.30
C VAL A 385 5.15 -18.41 -4.68
N LEU A 386 5.78 -18.55 -5.83
CA LEU A 386 6.30 -19.81 -6.31
C LEU A 386 7.81 -19.88 -6.08
N ILE A 387 8.24 -20.95 -5.43
CA ILE A 387 9.65 -21.32 -5.28
C ILE A 387 9.90 -22.51 -6.19
N THR A 388 10.86 -22.40 -7.10
CA THR A 388 11.24 -23.48 -8.02
C THR A 388 12.73 -23.75 -7.97
N THR A 389 13.10 -25.01 -8.07
CA THR A 389 14.49 -25.46 -8.18
C THR A 389 14.55 -26.83 -8.85
N THR A 390 15.75 -27.19 -9.32
CA THR A 390 16.03 -28.48 -9.93
C THR A 390 17.23 -29.15 -9.28
N TYR A 391 17.09 -30.42 -8.91
CA TYR A 391 18.15 -31.34 -8.52
C TYR A 391 18.20 -32.52 -9.51
N PRO A 392 18.90 -32.37 -10.66
CA PRO A 392 18.93 -33.38 -11.70
C PRO A 392 19.40 -34.74 -11.17
N GLY A 393 18.64 -35.80 -11.49
CA GLY A 393 18.95 -37.18 -11.09
C GLY A 393 18.50 -37.57 -9.68
N ALA A 394 17.92 -36.66 -8.89
CA ALA A 394 17.34 -37.00 -7.58
C ALA A 394 15.94 -37.60 -7.72
N SER A 395 15.61 -38.57 -6.86
CA SER A 395 14.24 -39.08 -6.73
C SER A 395 13.34 -38.05 -6.04
N ALA A 396 12.02 -38.18 -6.20
CA ALA A 396 11.05 -37.33 -5.50
C ALA A 396 11.24 -37.35 -3.98
N GLU A 397 11.59 -38.51 -3.40
CA GLU A 397 11.85 -38.65 -1.97
C GLU A 397 13.14 -37.93 -1.53
N THR A 398 14.21 -38.06 -2.31
CA THR A 398 15.46 -37.35 -2.04
C THR A 398 15.26 -35.84 -2.11
N LEU A 399 14.55 -35.34 -3.12
CA LEU A 399 14.17 -33.93 -3.24
C LEU A 399 13.37 -33.44 -2.04
N ALA A 400 12.33 -34.18 -1.65
CA ALA A 400 11.48 -33.82 -0.53
C ALA A 400 12.29 -33.69 0.77
N LYS A 401 13.17 -34.66 1.06
CA LYS A 401 13.95 -34.70 2.30
C LYS A 401 15.13 -33.72 2.32
N THR A 402 15.83 -33.55 1.21
CA THR A 402 17.11 -32.83 1.16
C THR A 402 17.01 -31.39 0.64
N VAL A 403 15.92 -31.05 -0.07
CA VAL A 403 15.73 -29.73 -0.67
C VAL A 403 14.44 -29.08 -0.17
N ALA A 404 13.30 -29.76 -0.25
CA ALA A 404 12.02 -29.19 0.15
C ALA A 404 11.95 -28.94 1.66
N ALA A 405 12.24 -29.95 2.48
CA ALA A 405 12.12 -29.84 3.94
C ALA A 405 12.95 -28.69 4.56
N PRO A 406 14.24 -28.46 4.20
CA PRO A 406 14.98 -27.30 4.70
C PRO A 406 14.37 -25.94 4.30
N ILE A 407 13.76 -25.85 3.11
CA ILE A 407 13.07 -24.64 2.66
C ILE A 407 11.77 -24.46 3.46
N GLU A 408 10.94 -25.50 3.53
CA GLU A 408 9.65 -25.51 4.25
C GLU A 408 9.80 -25.16 5.74
N GLU A 409 10.85 -25.65 6.39
CA GLU A 409 11.18 -25.32 7.79
C GLU A 409 11.38 -23.81 7.98
N GLN A 410 12.03 -23.13 7.02
CA GLN A 410 12.21 -21.67 7.06
C GLN A 410 10.94 -20.89 6.67
N LEU A 411 10.04 -21.47 5.86
CA LEU A 411 8.80 -20.82 5.42
C LEU A 411 7.78 -20.66 6.55
N SER A 412 7.81 -21.53 7.56
CA SER A 412 6.86 -21.47 8.69
C SER A 412 6.96 -20.16 9.49
N GLY A 413 8.06 -19.42 9.37
CA GLY A 413 8.27 -18.10 9.99
C GLY A 413 7.82 -16.91 9.13
N VAL A 414 7.12 -17.12 8.00
CA VAL A 414 6.65 -16.03 7.14
C VAL A 414 5.28 -15.53 7.62
N GLU A 415 5.15 -14.23 7.83
CA GLU A 415 3.90 -13.60 8.25
C GLU A 415 2.79 -13.72 7.19
N ARG A 416 1.54 -13.84 7.64
CA ARG A 416 0.33 -13.92 6.79
C ARG A 416 0.32 -15.08 5.79
N LEU A 417 1.18 -16.09 6.02
CA LEU A 417 1.16 -17.35 5.29
C LEU A 417 -0.10 -18.13 5.68
N SER A 418 -0.91 -18.51 4.70
CA SER A 418 -2.11 -19.33 4.92
C SER A 418 -1.76 -20.82 4.87
N TYR A 419 -1.11 -21.24 3.79
CA TYR A 419 -0.57 -22.59 3.64
C TYR A 419 0.48 -22.59 2.53
N PHE A 420 1.25 -23.66 2.44
CA PHE A 420 2.06 -23.95 1.27
C PHE A 420 1.85 -25.40 0.85
N ASN A 421 2.01 -25.68 -0.43
CA ASN A 421 2.11 -27.04 -0.95
C ASN A 421 3.45 -27.21 -1.67
N SER A 422 4.04 -28.39 -1.55
CA SER A 422 5.25 -28.75 -2.27
C SER A 422 4.99 -29.95 -3.17
N SER A 423 5.54 -29.87 -4.37
CA SER A 423 5.52 -30.94 -5.35
C SER A 423 6.95 -31.26 -5.74
N SER A 424 7.38 -32.48 -5.42
CA SER A 424 8.67 -33.04 -5.80
C SER A 424 8.45 -34.12 -6.84
N SER A 425 9.11 -34.00 -7.99
CA SER A 425 9.00 -34.96 -9.09
C SER A 425 10.30 -35.73 -9.28
N SER A 426 10.22 -37.00 -9.68
CA SER A 426 11.38 -37.88 -9.87
C SER A 426 12.28 -37.50 -11.06
N ASN A 427 11.90 -36.50 -11.85
CA ASN A 427 12.77 -35.88 -12.86
C ASN A 427 13.70 -34.80 -12.27
N GLY A 428 13.70 -34.62 -10.95
CA GLY A 428 14.56 -33.66 -10.29
C GLY A 428 13.93 -32.28 -10.08
N SER A 429 12.68 -32.03 -10.48
CA SER A 429 12.03 -30.72 -10.27
C SER A 429 11.31 -30.63 -8.93
N LEU A 430 11.52 -29.52 -8.22
CA LEU A 430 10.77 -29.13 -7.03
C LEU A 430 10.05 -27.81 -7.27
N SER A 431 8.76 -27.77 -6.96
CA SER A 431 7.98 -26.54 -6.90
C SER A 431 7.25 -26.44 -5.57
N ILE A 432 7.40 -25.32 -4.87
CA ILE A 432 6.66 -25.01 -3.63
C ILE A 432 5.80 -23.77 -3.91
N THR A 433 4.49 -23.91 -3.78
CA THR A 433 3.57 -22.77 -3.89
C THR A 433 3.19 -22.33 -2.49
N VAL A 434 3.54 -21.10 -2.16
CA VAL A 434 3.23 -20.46 -0.87
C VAL A 434 2.03 -19.55 -1.07
N THR A 435 0.94 -19.84 -0.38
CA THR A 435 -0.33 -19.09 -0.47
C THR A 435 -0.50 -18.22 0.77
N PHE A 436 -0.83 -16.96 0.55
CA PHE A 436 -1.00 -15.95 1.60
C PHE A 436 -2.46 -15.63 1.86
N GLU A 437 -2.74 -15.04 3.01
CA GLU A 437 -4.07 -14.49 3.30
C GLU A 437 -4.44 -13.39 2.28
N PRO A 438 -5.73 -13.27 1.89
CA PRO A 438 -6.21 -12.17 1.05
C PRO A 438 -5.82 -10.79 1.62
N GLY A 439 -5.46 -9.85 0.75
CA GLY A 439 -4.99 -8.50 1.13
C GLY A 439 -3.52 -8.41 1.53
N THR A 440 -2.76 -9.51 1.49
CA THR A 440 -1.30 -9.48 1.68
C THR A 440 -0.61 -8.82 0.49
N ASN A 441 0.34 -7.92 0.74
CA ASN A 441 1.16 -7.32 -0.32
C ASN A 441 2.08 -8.40 -0.92
N VAL A 442 1.91 -8.67 -2.22
CA VAL A 442 2.63 -9.74 -2.92
C VAL A 442 4.13 -9.47 -3.01
N ASP A 443 4.53 -8.22 -3.25
CA ASP A 443 5.94 -7.86 -3.40
C ASP A 443 6.68 -8.01 -2.06
N GLN A 444 6.03 -7.64 -0.96
CA GLN A 444 6.56 -7.88 0.38
C GLN A 444 6.60 -9.37 0.72
N ALA A 445 5.58 -10.14 0.30
CA ALA A 445 5.56 -11.59 0.48
C ALA A 445 6.71 -12.28 -0.27
N VAL A 446 6.98 -11.90 -1.53
CA VAL A 446 8.13 -12.40 -2.30
C VAL A 446 9.45 -12.07 -1.59
N PHE A 447 9.62 -10.84 -1.12
CA PHE A 447 10.81 -10.44 -0.37
C PHE A 447 11.01 -11.27 0.90
N ASN A 448 9.94 -11.43 1.70
CA ASN A 448 9.98 -12.21 2.93
C ASN A 448 10.30 -13.68 2.67
N VAL A 449 9.65 -14.29 1.67
CA VAL A 449 9.91 -15.68 1.26
C VAL A 449 11.35 -15.82 0.77
N ASN A 450 11.83 -14.91 -0.08
CA ASN A 450 13.20 -14.95 -0.58
C ASN A 450 14.22 -14.88 0.57
N ASN A 451 14.02 -13.99 1.55
CA ASN A 451 14.90 -13.91 2.73
C ASN A 451 14.91 -15.23 3.53
N ARG A 452 13.77 -15.91 3.69
CA ARG A 452 13.72 -17.24 4.33
C ARG A 452 14.44 -18.30 3.51
N VAL A 453 14.30 -18.29 2.18
CA VAL A 453 15.00 -19.21 1.28
C VAL A 453 16.52 -18.99 1.35
N GLN A 454 16.99 -17.73 1.43
CA GLN A 454 18.42 -17.42 1.57
C GLN A 454 19.02 -17.98 2.88
N ILE A 455 18.24 -18.03 3.96
CA ILE A 455 18.67 -18.67 5.22
C ILE A 455 18.76 -20.19 5.06
N ALA A 456 17.87 -20.81 4.26
CA ALA A 456 17.93 -22.24 3.95
C ALA A 456 19.05 -22.61 2.97
N LEU A 457 19.49 -21.66 2.13
CA LEU A 457 20.41 -21.92 1.02
C LEU A 457 21.70 -22.67 1.41
N PRO A 458 22.40 -22.36 2.52
CA PRO A 458 23.61 -23.08 2.92
C PRO A 458 23.38 -24.56 3.29
N ARG A 459 22.13 -24.95 3.61
CA ARG A 459 21.76 -26.35 3.93
C ARG A 459 21.42 -27.17 2.69
N LEU A 460 21.28 -26.53 1.52
CA LEU A 460 20.92 -27.22 0.28
C LEU A 460 22.15 -27.87 -0.39
N PRO A 461 21.96 -29.00 -1.12
CA PRO A 461 23.01 -29.62 -1.92
C PRO A 461 23.68 -28.66 -2.91
N ASP A 462 24.97 -28.85 -3.18
CA ASP A 462 25.76 -27.97 -4.06
C ASP A 462 25.20 -27.85 -5.47
N ASP A 463 24.69 -28.95 -6.04
CA ASP A 463 24.07 -28.94 -7.37
C ASP A 463 22.82 -28.06 -7.43
N VAL A 464 22.02 -28.06 -6.36
CA VAL A 464 20.85 -27.19 -6.22
C VAL A 464 21.29 -25.73 -6.10
N ARG A 465 22.32 -25.45 -5.28
CA ARG A 465 22.86 -24.09 -5.14
C ARG A 465 23.41 -23.54 -6.46
N ARG A 466 24.05 -24.40 -7.26
CA ARG A 466 24.57 -24.05 -8.59
C ARG A 466 23.46 -23.80 -9.62
N ASN A 467 22.39 -24.58 -9.59
CA ASN A 467 21.22 -24.37 -10.46
C ASN A 467 20.38 -23.17 -10.01
N GLY A 468 20.49 -22.78 -8.73
CA GLY A 468 19.77 -21.67 -8.13
C GLY A 468 18.37 -22.06 -7.65
N VAL A 469 17.87 -21.29 -6.68
CA VAL A 469 16.48 -21.39 -6.22
C VAL A 469 15.78 -20.10 -6.64
N ILE A 470 14.77 -20.23 -7.49
CA ILE A 470 14.04 -19.11 -8.05
C ILE A 470 12.80 -18.87 -7.20
N VAL A 471 12.68 -17.66 -6.65
CA VAL A 471 11.51 -17.20 -5.89
C VAL A 471 10.85 -16.08 -6.69
N GLN A 472 9.61 -16.28 -7.11
CA GLN A 472 8.89 -15.31 -7.93
C GLN A 472 7.41 -15.27 -7.57
N LYS A 473 6.78 -14.11 -7.79
CA LYS A 473 5.33 -14.00 -7.74
C LYS A 473 4.71 -14.87 -8.84
N ARG A 474 3.61 -15.53 -8.54
CA ARG A 474 2.86 -16.30 -9.53
C ARG A 474 1.44 -15.76 -9.61
N SER A 475 1.09 -15.24 -10.79
CA SER A 475 -0.32 -15.08 -11.17
C SER A 475 -0.79 -16.36 -11.85
N PHE A 476 -2.04 -16.76 -11.60
CA PHE A 476 -2.69 -17.84 -12.33
C PHE A 476 -3.60 -17.31 -13.45
N ASP A 477 -3.74 -15.99 -13.55
CA ASP A 477 -4.64 -15.34 -14.50
C ASP A 477 -3.93 -15.16 -15.85
N ILE A 478 -4.00 -16.20 -16.68
CA ILE A 478 -3.52 -16.17 -18.05
C ILE A 478 -4.44 -15.26 -18.86
N LEU A 479 -3.89 -14.19 -19.45
CA LEU A 479 -4.60 -13.31 -20.35
C LEU A 479 -4.78 -13.95 -21.74
N LEU A 480 -3.64 -14.31 -22.35
CA LEU A 480 -3.52 -14.93 -23.66
C LEU A 480 -2.49 -16.07 -23.58
N VAL A 481 -2.66 -17.08 -24.44
CA VAL A 481 -1.57 -17.99 -24.80
C VAL A 481 -1.23 -17.74 -26.26
N VAL A 482 -0.02 -17.26 -26.53
CA VAL A 482 0.51 -17.13 -27.88
C VAL A 482 1.30 -18.39 -28.20
N ALA A 483 0.90 -19.14 -29.22
CA ALA A 483 1.56 -20.36 -29.65
C ALA A 483 2.34 -20.11 -30.95
N LEU A 484 3.65 -20.36 -30.95
CA LEU A 484 4.39 -20.48 -32.21
C LEU A 484 4.19 -21.89 -32.74
N VAL A 485 3.78 -21.99 -34.01
CA VAL A 485 3.48 -23.24 -34.68
C VAL A 485 4.42 -23.41 -35.87
N SER A 486 4.69 -24.66 -36.21
CA SER A 486 5.35 -25.02 -37.47
C SER A 486 4.33 -25.69 -38.40
N PRO A 487 3.63 -24.94 -39.29
CA PRO A 487 2.49 -25.45 -40.05
C PRO A 487 2.78 -26.70 -40.88
N ASN A 488 3.99 -26.78 -41.45
CA ASN A 488 4.48 -27.87 -42.30
C ASN A 488 5.47 -28.80 -41.55
N ASN A 489 5.54 -28.70 -40.22
CA ASN A 489 6.48 -29.47 -39.38
C ASN A 489 7.97 -29.36 -39.80
N GLN A 490 8.34 -28.24 -40.44
CA GLN A 490 9.71 -27.95 -40.87
C GLN A 490 10.64 -27.60 -39.69
N ARG A 491 10.08 -27.09 -38.60
CA ARG A 491 10.80 -26.76 -37.37
C ARG A 491 10.26 -27.59 -36.23
N ASP A 492 11.17 -28.12 -35.41
CA ASP A 492 10.82 -28.90 -34.23
C ASP A 492 10.52 -28.01 -33.02
N THR A 493 9.94 -28.60 -31.97
CA THR A 493 9.62 -27.88 -30.73
C THR A 493 10.85 -27.25 -30.07
N LEU A 494 12.03 -27.85 -30.22
CA LEU A 494 13.27 -27.31 -29.66
C LEU A 494 13.68 -26.00 -30.34
N PHE A 495 13.65 -25.96 -31.68
CA PHE A 495 13.89 -24.74 -32.44
C PHE A 495 12.88 -23.65 -32.06
N LEU A 496 11.58 -23.99 -32.07
CA LEU A 496 10.51 -23.04 -31.74
C LEU A 496 10.67 -22.47 -30.32
N SER A 497 11.01 -23.32 -29.34
CA SER A 497 11.21 -22.88 -27.96
C SER A 497 12.37 -21.90 -27.82
N ASN A 498 13.54 -22.19 -28.39
CA ASN A 498 14.68 -21.27 -28.31
C ASN A 498 14.41 -19.97 -29.07
N PHE A 499 13.78 -20.06 -30.23
CA PHE A 499 13.39 -18.87 -30.98
C PHE A 499 12.42 -17.99 -30.19
N ALA A 500 11.41 -18.60 -29.55
CA ALA A 500 10.47 -17.90 -28.67
C ALA A 500 11.19 -17.20 -27.51
N THR A 501 12.03 -17.92 -26.75
CA THR A 501 12.76 -17.37 -25.61
C THR A 501 13.66 -16.20 -26.02
N LEU A 502 14.37 -16.32 -27.14
CA LEU A 502 15.36 -15.33 -27.55
C LEU A 502 14.77 -14.09 -28.24
N ASN A 503 13.67 -14.24 -29.01
CA ASN A 503 13.18 -13.19 -29.90
C ASN A 503 11.77 -12.70 -29.60
N VAL A 504 10.97 -13.47 -28.85
CA VAL A 504 9.54 -13.16 -28.63
C VAL A 504 9.23 -12.86 -27.17
N VAL A 505 9.72 -13.69 -26.24
CA VAL A 505 9.38 -13.57 -24.80
C VAL A 505 9.77 -12.20 -24.24
N ASP A 506 11.00 -11.74 -24.49
CA ASP A 506 11.46 -10.44 -23.98
C ASP A 506 10.73 -9.26 -24.62
N GLU A 507 10.30 -9.39 -25.87
CA GLU A 507 9.49 -8.37 -26.54
C GLU A 507 8.08 -8.28 -25.96
N LEU A 508 7.47 -9.42 -25.62
CA LEU A 508 6.19 -9.45 -24.95
C LEU A 508 6.29 -8.96 -23.50
N LYS A 509 7.33 -9.36 -22.75
CA LYS A 509 7.55 -8.91 -21.36
C LYS A 509 7.71 -7.40 -21.22
N ARG A 510 8.12 -6.70 -22.27
CA ARG A 510 8.27 -5.23 -22.28
C ARG A 510 6.96 -4.48 -22.49
N LEU A 511 5.87 -5.15 -22.87
CA LEU A 511 4.59 -4.49 -23.10
C LEU A 511 3.98 -4.00 -21.77
N PRO A 512 3.46 -2.77 -21.72
CA PRO A 512 2.83 -2.25 -20.51
C PRO A 512 1.60 -3.07 -20.16
N GLY A 513 1.42 -3.37 -18.87
CA GLY A 513 0.30 -4.17 -18.36
C GLY A 513 0.51 -5.69 -18.39
N LEU A 514 1.64 -6.21 -18.89
CA LEU A 514 2.02 -7.62 -18.72
C LEU A 514 2.92 -7.83 -17.48
N ALA A 515 2.55 -8.79 -16.65
CA ALA A 515 3.26 -9.12 -15.42
C ALA A 515 4.41 -10.09 -15.69
N ASP A 516 4.15 -11.10 -16.52
CA ASP A 516 5.11 -12.11 -16.90
C ASP A 516 4.69 -12.80 -18.20
N VAL A 517 5.64 -13.47 -18.84
CA VAL A 517 5.42 -14.33 -20.00
C VAL A 517 6.21 -15.61 -19.80
N THR A 518 5.48 -16.73 -19.73
CA THR A 518 6.05 -18.05 -19.43
C THR A 518 5.89 -18.98 -20.62
N VAL A 519 6.99 -19.59 -21.02
CA VAL A 519 7.02 -20.59 -22.09
C VAL A 519 6.60 -21.96 -21.50
N PHE A 520 5.52 -22.53 -22.03
CA PHE A 520 5.07 -23.86 -21.64
C PHE A 520 5.92 -24.95 -22.27
N GLY A 521 6.46 -25.86 -21.45
CA GLY A 521 7.36 -26.92 -21.89
C GLY A 521 8.61 -26.39 -22.59
N ALA A 522 9.17 -25.29 -22.06
CA ALA A 522 10.39 -24.67 -22.56
C ALA A 522 11.53 -25.69 -22.68
N ARG A 523 12.19 -25.68 -23.83
CA ARG A 523 13.37 -26.49 -24.13
C ARG A 523 14.48 -25.56 -24.58
N ASP A 524 15.52 -25.44 -23.77
CA ASP A 524 16.70 -24.66 -24.10
C ASP A 524 17.72 -25.54 -24.83
N TYR A 525 18.44 -24.94 -25.79
CA TYR A 525 19.58 -25.60 -26.41
C TYR A 525 20.66 -25.87 -25.37
N SER A 526 21.18 -27.09 -25.39
CA SER A 526 22.28 -27.52 -24.53
C SER A 526 23.21 -28.43 -25.31
N MET A 527 24.51 -28.28 -25.08
CA MET A 527 25.49 -29.22 -25.64
C MET A 527 25.36 -30.57 -24.93
N ARG A 528 24.93 -31.60 -25.65
CA ARG A 528 24.69 -32.93 -25.11
C ARG A 528 25.89 -33.83 -25.39
N VAL A 529 26.47 -34.37 -24.32
CA VAL A 529 27.54 -35.38 -24.38
C VAL A 529 26.96 -36.72 -23.93
N TRP A 530 26.59 -37.56 -24.89
CA TRP A 530 26.03 -38.89 -24.64
C TRP A 530 27.15 -39.92 -24.57
N VAL A 531 27.62 -40.16 -23.34
CA VAL A 531 28.71 -41.11 -23.05
C VAL A 531 28.33 -42.56 -23.39
N GLN A 532 29.31 -43.34 -23.86
CA GLN A 532 29.15 -44.76 -24.21
C GLN A 532 29.84 -45.65 -23.18
N PRO A 533 29.08 -46.26 -22.22
CA PRO A 533 29.66 -46.97 -21.08
C PRO A 533 30.54 -48.16 -21.47
N ASP A 534 30.20 -48.85 -22.56
CA ASP A 534 30.93 -50.00 -23.10
C ASP A 534 32.32 -49.63 -23.62
N LYS A 535 32.48 -48.46 -24.23
CA LYS A 535 33.77 -47.94 -24.68
C LYS A 535 34.59 -47.40 -23.51
N MET A 536 33.94 -46.67 -22.61
CA MET A 536 34.59 -46.13 -21.42
C MET A 536 35.16 -47.24 -20.51
N ALA A 537 34.40 -48.31 -20.28
CA ALA A 537 34.84 -49.45 -19.47
C ALA A 537 36.08 -50.13 -20.06
N ARG A 538 36.13 -50.35 -21.39
CA ARG A 538 37.28 -50.93 -22.09
C ARG A 538 38.55 -50.08 -21.98
N LEU A 539 38.39 -48.77 -21.88
CA LEU A 539 39.49 -47.80 -21.79
C LEU A 539 39.82 -47.43 -20.34
N GLY A 540 39.15 -48.05 -19.35
CA GLY A 540 39.32 -47.73 -17.94
C GLY A 540 39.04 -46.25 -17.63
N LEU A 541 37.99 -45.70 -18.23
CA LEU A 541 37.53 -44.32 -18.02
C LEU A 541 36.26 -44.29 -17.19
N THR A 542 36.16 -43.27 -16.35
CA THR A 542 34.97 -42.96 -15.55
C THR A 542 34.27 -41.72 -16.08
N THR A 543 33.01 -41.50 -15.66
CA THR A 543 32.29 -40.25 -15.95
C THR A 543 32.94 -39.03 -15.29
N ALA A 544 33.67 -39.23 -14.19
CA ALA A 544 34.43 -38.17 -13.54
C ALA A 544 35.58 -37.66 -14.42
N ASP A 545 36.26 -38.55 -15.16
CA ASP A 545 37.32 -38.17 -16.10
C ASP A 545 36.77 -37.28 -17.22
N VAL A 546 35.61 -37.65 -17.78
CA VAL A 546 34.92 -36.86 -18.80
C VAL A 546 34.50 -35.49 -18.25
N ALA A 547 33.89 -35.46 -17.07
CA ALA A 547 33.45 -34.21 -16.44
C ALA A 547 34.62 -33.27 -16.10
N ASN A 548 35.75 -33.82 -15.66
CA ASN A 548 36.97 -33.05 -15.39
C ASN A 548 37.60 -32.52 -16.69
N ALA A 549 37.64 -33.32 -17.75
CA ALA A 549 38.13 -32.89 -19.06
C ALA A 549 37.30 -31.72 -19.61
N LEU A 550 35.96 -31.83 -19.53
CA LEU A 550 35.03 -30.76 -19.90
C LEU A 550 35.24 -29.49 -19.06
N ARG A 551 35.34 -29.61 -17.73
CA ARG A 551 35.55 -28.45 -16.84
C ARG A 551 36.88 -27.72 -17.10
N ASN A 552 37.93 -28.45 -17.44
CA ASN A 552 39.26 -27.87 -17.64
C ASN A 552 39.45 -27.26 -19.04
N GLN A 553 38.81 -27.82 -20.07
CA GLN A 553 38.98 -27.37 -21.46
C GLN A 553 37.86 -26.45 -21.96
N ASN A 554 36.69 -26.45 -21.31
CA ASN A 554 35.59 -25.52 -21.61
C ASN A 554 35.44 -24.45 -20.50
N ALA A 555 36.55 -23.82 -20.14
CA ALA A 555 36.61 -22.75 -19.15
C ALA A 555 37.05 -21.43 -19.79
N GLN A 556 36.51 -20.32 -19.30
CA GLN A 556 36.96 -18.99 -19.69
C GLN A 556 38.05 -18.53 -18.72
N TYR A 557 39.28 -18.42 -19.19
CA TYR A 557 40.40 -17.93 -18.39
C TYR A 557 40.62 -16.42 -18.61
N ALA A 558 40.92 -15.69 -17.53
CA ALA A 558 41.33 -14.30 -17.59
C ALA A 558 42.84 -14.23 -17.90
N ALA A 559 43.20 -13.87 -19.13
CA ALA A 559 44.59 -13.86 -19.59
C ALA A 559 45.35 -12.55 -19.28
N GLY A 560 44.66 -11.55 -18.71
CA GLY A 560 45.28 -10.30 -18.25
C GLY A 560 45.64 -9.33 -19.38
N LYS A 561 46.62 -8.47 -19.10
CA LYS A 561 47.07 -7.41 -20.01
C LYS A 561 48.60 -7.41 -20.09
N ILE A 562 49.14 -7.25 -21.30
CA ILE A 562 50.59 -7.10 -21.55
C ILE A 562 50.92 -5.61 -21.57
N GLY A 563 51.95 -5.21 -20.81
CA GLY A 563 52.37 -3.82 -20.71
C GLY A 563 51.54 -2.97 -19.73
N ALA A 564 50.64 -3.60 -18.96
CA ALA A 564 49.98 -2.91 -17.84
C ALA A 564 50.97 -2.66 -16.70
N GLU A 565 50.80 -1.54 -15.99
CA GLU A 565 51.71 -1.20 -14.89
C GLU A 565 51.68 -2.23 -13.75
N PRO A 566 52.83 -2.51 -13.13
CA PRO A 566 54.15 -1.89 -13.35
C PRO A 566 54.88 -2.45 -14.60
N ALA A 567 55.22 -1.56 -15.54
CA ALA A 567 55.85 -1.92 -16.82
C ALA A 567 57.23 -1.26 -16.97
N PRO A 568 58.14 -1.83 -17.79
CA PRO A 568 59.44 -1.22 -18.07
C PRO A 568 59.32 0.20 -18.66
N PRO A 569 60.25 1.13 -18.35
CA PRO A 569 60.25 2.48 -18.92
C PRO A 569 60.28 2.45 -20.45
N GLY A 570 59.36 3.17 -21.10
CA GLY A 570 59.22 3.22 -22.56
C GLY A 570 58.11 2.33 -23.14
N GLN A 571 57.43 1.51 -22.33
CA GLN A 571 56.25 0.76 -22.76
C GLN A 571 55.00 1.67 -22.80
N ASN A 572 54.66 2.17 -23.99
CA ASN A 572 53.55 3.12 -24.19
C ASN A 572 52.20 2.48 -24.56
N ILE A 573 52.14 1.16 -24.75
CA ILE A 573 50.94 0.45 -25.23
C ILE A 573 50.61 -0.71 -24.30
N VAL A 574 49.33 -0.82 -23.92
CA VAL A 574 48.77 -1.93 -23.15
C VAL A 574 47.91 -2.80 -24.06
N TYR A 575 48.26 -4.07 -24.21
CA TYR A 575 47.48 -5.04 -24.97
C TYR A 575 46.63 -5.88 -24.03
N THR A 576 45.31 -5.91 -24.22
CA THR A 576 44.45 -6.87 -23.52
C THR A 576 44.58 -8.23 -24.19
N VAL A 577 44.93 -9.26 -23.42
CA VAL A 577 45.09 -10.61 -23.95
C VAL A 577 43.74 -11.32 -23.90
N THR A 578 43.28 -11.80 -25.05
CA THR A 578 42.10 -12.65 -25.15
C THR A 578 42.55 -14.09 -25.37
N ALA A 579 42.32 -14.96 -24.38
CA ALA A 579 42.49 -16.40 -24.54
C ALA A 579 41.26 -17.01 -25.22
N THR A 580 41.45 -18.15 -25.89
CA THR A 580 40.35 -18.97 -26.41
C THR A 580 39.37 -19.27 -25.29
N GLY A 581 38.11 -18.93 -25.51
CA GLY A 581 37.06 -19.01 -24.51
C GLY A 581 36.33 -20.35 -24.49
N ARG A 582 35.07 -20.30 -24.05
CA ARG A 582 34.16 -21.46 -24.10
C ARG A 582 33.99 -21.97 -25.52
N LEU A 583 33.89 -23.29 -25.65
CA LEU A 583 33.61 -23.96 -26.91
C LEU A 583 32.14 -23.74 -27.31
N VAL A 584 31.89 -23.59 -28.60
CA VAL A 584 30.55 -23.27 -29.14
C VAL A 584 30.01 -24.38 -30.05
N ASP A 585 30.89 -25.05 -30.80
CA ASP A 585 30.49 -26.05 -31.78
C ASP A 585 30.60 -27.48 -31.24
N PRO A 586 29.68 -28.39 -31.60
CA PRO A 586 29.76 -29.81 -31.20
C PRO A 586 31.10 -30.48 -31.57
N GLU A 587 31.69 -30.08 -32.70
CA GLU A 587 32.99 -30.60 -33.16
C GLU A 587 34.14 -30.23 -32.21
N GLN A 588 34.15 -28.99 -31.72
CA GLN A 588 35.14 -28.52 -30.75
C GLN A 588 35.05 -29.30 -29.44
N PHE A 589 33.83 -29.59 -28.98
CA PHE A 589 33.61 -30.46 -27.82
C PHE A 589 34.09 -31.90 -28.07
N GLY A 590 33.89 -32.42 -29.29
CA GLY A 590 34.39 -33.74 -29.67
C GLY A 590 35.91 -33.85 -29.64
N ASP A 591 36.60 -32.74 -29.84
CA ASP A 591 38.06 -32.65 -29.83
C ASP A 591 38.69 -32.47 -28.45
N ILE A 592 37.88 -32.35 -27.40
CA ILE A 592 38.35 -32.31 -26.01
C ILE A 592 39.16 -33.57 -25.71
N VAL A 593 40.38 -33.36 -25.19
CA VAL A 593 41.29 -34.45 -24.84
C VAL A 593 40.92 -35.00 -23.47
N VAL A 594 40.47 -36.26 -23.43
CA VAL A 594 40.13 -36.94 -22.16
C VAL A 594 41.37 -37.62 -21.57
N ARG A 595 42.28 -38.11 -22.42
CA ARG A 595 43.55 -38.70 -22.00
C ARG A 595 44.64 -38.43 -23.04
N ALA A 596 45.77 -37.90 -22.59
CA ALA A 596 46.87 -37.51 -23.47
C ALA A 596 47.87 -38.64 -23.79
N SER A 597 47.78 -39.80 -23.13
CA SER A 597 48.76 -40.89 -23.24
C SER A 597 48.11 -42.29 -23.33
N GLY A 598 48.61 -43.12 -24.25
CA GLY A 598 48.22 -44.53 -24.41
C GLY A 598 48.85 -45.18 -25.66
N PRO A 599 48.70 -46.52 -25.85
CA PRO A 599 49.30 -47.25 -26.97
C PRO A 599 48.86 -46.80 -28.36
N SER A 600 47.69 -46.16 -28.45
CA SER A 600 47.03 -45.74 -29.70
C SER A 600 46.91 -44.21 -29.85
N GLY A 601 47.64 -43.42 -29.04
CA GLY A 601 47.66 -41.95 -29.13
C GLY A 601 46.73 -41.22 -28.16
N VAL A 602 46.33 -40.00 -28.54
CA VAL A 602 45.48 -39.09 -27.75
C VAL A 602 44.02 -39.51 -27.85
N LEU A 603 43.36 -39.72 -26.71
CA LEU A 603 41.95 -40.10 -26.63
C LEU A 603 41.07 -38.86 -26.50
N ARG A 604 40.15 -38.68 -27.44
CA ARG A 604 39.24 -37.53 -27.51
C ARG A 604 37.84 -37.89 -27.05
N LEU A 605 37.04 -36.88 -26.73
CA LEU A 605 35.67 -37.07 -26.26
C LEU A 605 34.78 -37.78 -27.30
N LYS A 606 34.96 -37.47 -28.59
CA LYS A 606 34.21 -38.10 -29.70
C LYS A 606 34.44 -39.61 -29.82
N ASP A 607 35.54 -40.13 -29.29
CA ASP A 607 35.84 -41.56 -29.36
C ASP A 607 34.94 -42.37 -28.39
N ILE A 608 34.48 -41.72 -27.32
CA ILE A 608 33.75 -42.34 -26.19
C ILE A 608 32.36 -41.75 -25.95
N ALA A 609 31.93 -40.75 -26.70
CA ALA A 609 30.63 -40.11 -26.56
C ALA A 609 30.09 -39.57 -27.90
N ARG A 610 28.76 -39.54 -28.06
CA ARG A 610 28.10 -38.77 -29.14
C ARG A 610 27.88 -37.34 -28.64
N ILE A 611 28.37 -36.36 -29.40
CA ILE A 611 28.19 -34.94 -29.08
C ILE A 611 27.23 -34.30 -30.09
N GLU A 612 26.18 -33.64 -29.60
CA GLU A 612 25.22 -32.92 -30.43
C GLU A 612 24.63 -31.72 -29.69
N LEU A 613 24.13 -30.73 -30.45
CA LEU A 613 23.30 -29.68 -29.89
C LEU A 613 21.87 -30.22 -29.72
N GLY A 614 21.45 -30.43 -28.47
CA GLY A 614 20.15 -31.00 -28.13
C GLY A 614 19.38 -30.12 -27.16
N ALA A 615 18.32 -30.68 -26.59
CA ALA A 615 17.55 -30.02 -25.53
C ALA A 615 18.21 -30.26 -24.16
N LEU A 616 18.16 -29.27 -23.26
CA LEU A 616 18.60 -29.45 -21.88
C LEU A 616 17.83 -30.58 -21.17
N ASN A 617 16.51 -30.60 -21.36
CA ASN A 617 15.57 -31.61 -20.86
C ASN A 617 14.66 -32.12 -22.00
N TYR A 618 14.12 -33.32 -21.84
CA TYR A 618 13.27 -33.97 -22.86
C TYR A 618 11.89 -34.41 -22.30
N ASP A 619 11.56 -33.98 -21.08
CA ASP A 619 10.41 -34.50 -20.30
C ASP A 619 9.05 -34.04 -20.84
N THR A 620 9.00 -32.90 -21.53
CA THR A 620 7.75 -32.30 -22.02
C THR A 620 7.80 -32.13 -23.52
N TYR A 621 6.80 -32.61 -24.24
CA TYR A 621 6.59 -32.30 -25.66
C TYR A 621 5.27 -31.54 -25.82
N ASN A 622 5.24 -30.56 -26.72
CA ASN A 622 4.08 -29.71 -26.94
C ASN A 622 3.60 -29.87 -28.38
N THR A 623 2.30 -30.13 -28.54
CA THR A 623 1.63 -30.16 -29.83
C THR A 623 0.37 -29.30 -29.80
N LEU A 624 0.02 -28.72 -30.95
CA LEU A 624 -1.27 -28.07 -31.19
C LEU A 624 -1.85 -28.69 -32.45
N ASP A 625 -3.01 -29.33 -32.33
CA ASP A 625 -3.65 -30.09 -33.43
C ASP A 625 -2.69 -31.10 -34.09
N GLY A 626 -1.86 -31.76 -33.27
CA GLY A 626 -0.85 -32.73 -33.71
C GLY A 626 0.43 -32.16 -34.33
N LYS A 627 0.55 -30.83 -34.45
CA LYS A 627 1.75 -30.15 -35.00
C LYS A 627 2.66 -29.66 -33.90
N ALA A 628 3.97 -29.63 -34.15
CA ALA A 628 4.95 -29.08 -33.21
C ALA A 628 4.64 -27.61 -32.89
N THR A 629 4.57 -27.28 -31.60
CA THR A 629 4.24 -25.95 -31.11
C THR A 629 5.04 -25.59 -29.87
N ILE A 630 5.14 -24.31 -29.55
CA ILE A 630 5.51 -23.83 -28.22
C ILE A 630 4.53 -22.74 -27.79
N GLY A 631 3.90 -22.93 -26.62
CA GLY A 631 2.97 -21.96 -26.04
C GLY A 631 3.69 -20.97 -25.13
N MET A 632 3.31 -19.71 -25.20
CA MET A 632 3.76 -18.63 -24.33
C MET A 632 2.52 -18.05 -23.63
N ALA A 633 2.36 -18.34 -22.34
CA ALA A 633 1.29 -17.77 -21.54
C ALA A 633 1.70 -16.38 -21.06
N THR A 634 0.87 -15.38 -21.37
CA THR A 634 1.05 -14.01 -20.92
C THR A 634 0.14 -13.75 -19.72
N PHE A 635 0.69 -13.22 -18.63
CA PHE A 635 -0.05 -12.94 -17.39
C PHE A 635 -0.29 -11.44 -17.27
N LEU A 636 -1.52 -11.06 -16.92
CA LEU A 636 -1.90 -9.65 -16.75
C LEU A 636 -1.34 -9.08 -15.44
N GLN A 637 -0.92 -7.82 -15.44
CA GLN A 637 -0.61 -7.08 -14.21
C GLN A 637 -1.89 -6.80 -13.40
N PRO A 638 -1.82 -6.86 -12.06
CA PRO A 638 -2.93 -6.42 -11.22
C PRO A 638 -3.39 -5.00 -11.57
N GLY A 639 -4.70 -4.82 -11.76
CA GLY A 639 -5.30 -3.55 -12.16
C GLY A 639 -5.06 -3.07 -13.60
N ALA A 640 -4.34 -3.83 -14.44
CA ALA A 640 -4.21 -3.50 -15.86
C ALA A 640 -5.50 -3.84 -16.63
N ASN A 641 -5.73 -3.16 -17.76
CA ASN A 641 -6.89 -3.42 -18.61
C ASN A 641 -6.63 -4.62 -19.54
N ALA A 642 -7.39 -5.70 -19.35
CA ALA A 642 -7.20 -6.95 -20.11
C ALA A 642 -7.36 -6.74 -21.63
N LEU A 643 -8.35 -5.95 -22.06
CA LEU A 643 -8.65 -5.70 -23.47
C LEU A 643 -7.54 -4.93 -24.17
N GLU A 644 -7.06 -3.87 -23.52
CA GLU A 644 -5.97 -3.05 -24.03
C GLU A 644 -4.68 -3.87 -24.16
N VAL A 645 -4.30 -4.60 -23.11
CA VAL A 645 -3.08 -5.40 -23.10
C VAL A 645 -3.16 -6.54 -24.12
N ALA A 646 -4.31 -7.19 -24.27
CA ALA A 646 -4.48 -8.22 -25.29
C ALA A 646 -4.37 -7.67 -26.71
N GLN A 647 -4.85 -6.44 -26.96
CA GLN A 647 -4.67 -5.78 -28.24
C GLN A 647 -3.19 -5.42 -28.48
N LEU A 648 -2.47 -4.96 -27.46
CA LEU A 648 -1.03 -4.69 -27.55
C LEU A 648 -0.24 -5.96 -27.90
N VAL A 649 -0.55 -7.09 -27.26
CA VAL A 649 0.08 -8.38 -27.58
C VAL A 649 -0.22 -8.79 -29.02
N ARG A 650 -1.47 -8.66 -29.48
CA ARG A 650 -1.87 -8.97 -30.87
C ARG A 650 -1.11 -8.11 -31.88
N ASN A 651 -1.04 -6.80 -31.63
CA ASN A 651 -0.31 -5.86 -32.49
C ASN A 651 1.18 -6.21 -32.53
N ARG A 652 1.79 -6.48 -31.38
CA ARG A 652 3.22 -6.82 -31.31
C ARG A 652 3.53 -8.14 -32.02
N MET A 653 2.68 -9.15 -31.89
CA MET A 653 2.84 -10.41 -32.61
C MET A 653 2.64 -10.25 -34.12
N ALA A 654 1.72 -9.37 -34.55
CA ALA A 654 1.54 -9.05 -35.97
C ALA A 654 2.79 -8.37 -36.56
N GLU A 655 3.43 -7.47 -35.82
CA GLU A 655 4.73 -6.87 -36.21
C GLU A 655 5.82 -7.94 -36.28
N LEU A 656 5.96 -8.75 -35.23
CA LEU A 656 6.98 -9.81 -35.15
C LEU A 656 6.79 -10.89 -36.23
N LYS A 657 5.56 -11.08 -36.75
CA LYS A 657 5.28 -12.01 -37.85
C LYS A 657 6.19 -11.78 -39.06
N THR A 658 6.53 -10.52 -39.35
CA THR A 658 7.38 -10.15 -40.49
C THR A 658 8.83 -10.59 -40.33
N ALA A 659 9.28 -10.81 -39.10
CA ALA A 659 10.63 -11.25 -38.75
C ALA A 659 10.71 -12.76 -38.41
N LEU A 660 9.60 -13.49 -38.53
CA LEU A 660 9.60 -14.93 -38.26
C LEU A 660 10.39 -15.70 -39.34
N PRO A 661 11.18 -16.71 -38.96
CA PRO A 661 11.86 -17.58 -39.90
C PRO A 661 10.89 -18.34 -40.80
N GLU A 662 11.36 -18.72 -41.99
CA GLU A 662 10.60 -19.59 -42.88
C GLU A 662 10.18 -20.89 -42.16
N GLY A 663 8.90 -21.25 -42.32
CA GLY A 663 8.30 -22.43 -41.69
C GLY A 663 7.74 -22.20 -40.28
N VAL A 664 7.82 -20.98 -39.74
CA VAL A 664 7.24 -20.60 -38.42
C VAL A 664 6.05 -19.65 -38.62
N ASP A 665 4.94 -19.91 -37.95
CA ASP A 665 3.82 -18.96 -37.80
C ASP A 665 3.42 -18.89 -36.32
N TYR A 666 2.46 -18.03 -35.98
CA TYR A 666 1.87 -17.97 -34.65
C TYR A 666 0.35 -18.05 -34.70
N THR A 667 -0.23 -18.50 -33.60
CA THR A 667 -1.67 -18.50 -33.35
C THR A 667 -1.93 -18.21 -31.86
N ILE A 668 -3.13 -17.78 -31.53
CA ILE A 668 -3.54 -17.49 -30.15
C ILE A 668 -4.69 -18.44 -29.79
N PRO A 669 -4.39 -19.69 -29.37
CA PRO A 669 -5.41 -20.70 -29.12
C PRO A 669 -6.26 -20.40 -27.88
N PHE A 670 -5.74 -19.60 -26.94
CA PHE A 670 -6.44 -19.23 -25.72
C PHE A 670 -6.42 -17.71 -25.54
N ASP A 671 -7.62 -17.13 -25.45
CA ASP A 671 -7.82 -15.69 -25.30
C ASP A 671 -9.04 -15.44 -24.41
N THR A 672 -8.80 -14.94 -23.20
CA THR A 672 -9.86 -14.59 -22.23
C THR A 672 -10.66 -13.36 -22.65
N THR A 673 -10.06 -12.46 -23.44
CA THR A 673 -10.68 -11.19 -23.82
C THR A 673 -11.83 -11.37 -24.79
N ARG A 674 -11.84 -12.43 -25.60
CA ARG A 674 -12.97 -12.76 -26.49
C ARG A 674 -14.29 -12.93 -25.73
N PHE A 675 -14.24 -13.56 -24.55
CA PHE A 675 -15.43 -13.74 -23.73
C PHE A 675 -15.86 -12.42 -23.07
N VAL A 676 -14.89 -11.61 -22.62
CA VAL A 676 -15.16 -10.30 -22.00
C VAL A 676 -15.75 -9.33 -23.01
N ASP A 677 -15.19 -9.26 -24.22
CA ASP A 677 -15.71 -8.45 -25.34
C ASP A 677 -17.15 -8.84 -25.68
N ALA A 678 -17.41 -10.15 -25.83
CA ALA A 678 -18.75 -10.65 -26.08
C ALA A 678 -19.72 -10.29 -24.94
N SER A 679 -19.29 -10.42 -23.68
CA SER A 679 -20.11 -10.09 -22.51
C SER A 679 -20.42 -8.60 -22.42
N ILE A 680 -19.45 -7.72 -22.66
CA ILE A 680 -19.66 -6.26 -22.68
C ILE A 680 -20.63 -5.87 -23.81
N LYS A 681 -20.43 -6.45 -25.00
CA LYS A 681 -21.32 -6.23 -26.14
C LYS A 681 -22.75 -6.66 -25.80
N GLU A 682 -22.92 -7.85 -25.23
CA GLU A 682 -24.23 -8.38 -24.87
C GLU A 682 -24.90 -7.53 -23.80
N VAL A 683 -24.18 -7.15 -22.74
CA VAL A 683 -24.69 -6.25 -21.69
C VAL A 683 -25.10 -4.90 -22.27
N THR A 684 -24.33 -4.35 -23.21
CA THR A 684 -24.68 -3.10 -23.89
C THR A 684 -25.98 -3.26 -24.67
N ILE A 685 -26.14 -4.36 -25.42
CA ILE A 685 -27.38 -4.68 -26.14
C ILE A 685 -28.55 -4.80 -25.15
N THR A 686 -28.38 -5.55 -24.06
CA THR A 686 -29.42 -5.73 -23.03
C THR A 686 -29.82 -4.40 -22.37
N ILE A 687 -28.88 -3.48 -22.14
CA ILE A 687 -29.19 -2.13 -21.62
C ILE A 687 -30.08 -1.37 -22.62
N PHE A 688 -29.78 -1.43 -23.93
CA PHE A 688 -30.61 -0.79 -24.95
C PHE A 688 -31.99 -1.44 -25.09
N GLU A 689 -32.06 -2.77 -25.06
CA GLU A 689 -33.32 -3.52 -25.09
C GLU A 689 -34.18 -3.19 -23.86
N ALA A 690 -33.59 -3.20 -22.67
CA ALA A 690 -34.26 -2.84 -21.44
C ALA A 690 -34.75 -1.39 -21.45
N ALA A 691 -33.94 -0.44 -21.94
CA ALA A 691 -34.35 0.96 -22.09
C ALA A 691 -35.53 1.09 -23.06
N LEU A 692 -35.54 0.35 -24.17
CA LEU A 692 -36.63 0.36 -25.14
C LEU A 692 -37.92 -0.30 -24.58
N LEU A 693 -37.78 -1.37 -23.80
CA LEU A 693 -38.90 -2.01 -23.11
C LEU A 693 -39.50 -1.08 -22.04
N VAL A 694 -38.66 -0.42 -21.23
CA VAL A 694 -39.10 0.57 -20.25
C VAL A 694 -39.82 1.72 -20.94
N LEU A 695 -39.26 2.24 -22.03
CA LEU A 695 -39.91 3.26 -22.86
C LEU A 695 -41.28 2.77 -23.35
N GLY A 696 -41.36 1.55 -23.87
CA GLY A 696 -42.61 0.96 -24.36
C GLY A 696 -43.66 0.81 -23.27
N VAL A 697 -43.28 0.32 -22.09
CA VAL A 697 -44.19 0.15 -20.94
C VAL A 697 -44.65 1.50 -20.40
N VAL A 698 -43.74 2.44 -20.15
CA VAL A 698 -44.09 3.78 -19.65
C VAL A 698 -44.98 4.52 -20.66
N PHE A 699 -44.70 4.42 -21.96
CA PHE A 699 -45.53 5.01 -23.00
C PHE A 699 -46.91 4.34 -23.09
N LEU A 700 -47.00 3.02 -22.92
CA LEU A 700 -48.27 2.29 -22.94
C LEU A 700 -49.21 2.74 -21.80
N PHE A 701 -48.68 2.95 -20.59
CA PHE A 701 -49.47 3.37 -19.43
C PHE A 701 -49.77 4.88 -19.42
N LEU A 702 -48.78 5.72 -19.72
CA LEU A 702 -48.94 7.18 -19.61
C LEU A 702 -49.45 7.84 -20.90
N GLN A 703 -49.26 7.22 -22.07
CA GLN A 703 -49.69 7.69 -23.40
C GLN A 703 -49.15 9.08 -23.81
N THR A 704 -48.13 9.59 -23.11
CA THR A 704 -47.54 10.91 -23.34
C THR A 704 -46.03 10.80 -23.55
N TRP A 705 -45.55 11.25 -24.71
CA TRP A 705 -44.13 11.16 -25.06
C TRP A 705 -43.21 11.97 -24.12
N ARG A 706 -43.73 13.07 -23.54
CA ARG A 706 -42.99 13.94 -22.61
C ARG A 706 -42.73 13.24 -21.28
N ALA A 707 -43.73 12.55 -20.72
CA ALA A 707 -43.59 11.78 -19.50
C ALA A 707 -42.62 10.60 -19.70
N THR A 708 -42.68 9.92 -20.84
CA THR A 708 -41.79 8.78 -21.15
C THR A 708 -40.31 9.19 -21.24
N LEU A 709 -40.01 10.45 -21.57
CA LEU A 709 -38.64 10.95 -21.64
C LEU A 709 -37.97 11.04 -20.26
N ILE A 710 -38.75 11.18 -19.19
CA ILE A 710 -38.22 11.44 -17.84
C ILE A 710 -37.43 10.21 -17.31
N PRO A 711 -37.99 8.99 -17.29
CA PRO A 711 -37.22 7.80 -16.92
C PRO A 711 -36.11 7.49 -17.93
N MET A 712 -36.29 7.82 -19.22
CA MET A 712 -35.28 7.65 -20.26
C MET A 712 -34.02 8.48 -20.01
N ILE A 713 -34.13 9.61 -19.30
CA ILE A 713 -32.97 10.42 -18.89
C ILE A 713 -32.45 9.97 -17.52
N ALA A 714 -33.33 9.75 -16.55
CA ALA A 714 -32.92 9.44 -15.18
C ALA A 714 -32.16 8.10 -15.07
N VAL A 715 -32.59 7.06 -15.80
CA VAL A 715 -32.01 5.71 -15.71
C VAL A 715 -30.57 5.68 -16.23
N PRO A 716 -30.24 6.18 -17.45
CA PRO A 716 -28.85 6.26 -17.90
C PRO A 716 -27.96 7.10 -16.99
N VAL A 717 -28.47 8.20 -16.41
CA VAL A 717 -27.69 9.02 -15.47
C VAL A 717 -27.25 8.20 -14.26
N SER A 718 -28.15 7.39 -13.69
CA SER A 718 -27.87 6.54 -12.54
C SER A 718 -26.92 5.40 -12.86
N LEU A 719 -27.10 4.71 -14.00
CA LEU A 719 -26.24 3.62 -14.43
C LEU A 719 -24.83 4.10 -14.81
N ILE A 720 -24.72 5.21 -15.53
CA ILE A 720 -23.43 5.82 -15.86
C ILE A 720 -22.75 6.31 -14.59
N GLY A 721 -23.51 6.97 -13.70
CA GLY A 721 -23.02 7.42 -12.40
C GLY A 721 -22.49 6.28 -11.52
N ALA A 722 -23.03 5.07 -11.66
CA ALA A 722 -22.55 3.91 -10.91
C ALA A 722 -21.07 3.59 -11.20
N PHE A 723 -20.57 3.84 -12.41
CA PHE A 723 -19.14 3.70 -12.73
C PHE A 723 -18.27 4.64 -11.89
N ALA A 724 -18.73 5.86 -11.58
CA ALA A 724 -18.00 6.76 -10.69
C ALA A 724 -17.88 6.17 -9.27
N GLY A 725 -18.96 5.59 -8.77
CA GLY A 725 -18.94 4.91 -7.48
C GLY A 725 -18.07 3.64 -7.47
N LEU A 726 -18.07 2.86 -8.56
CA LEU A 726 -17.15 1.71 -8.71
C LEU A 726 -15.69 2.14 -8.67
N TRP A 727 -15.35 3.24 -9.34
CA TRP A 727 -14.00 3.78 -9.33
C TRP A 727 -13.60 4.28 -7.93
N LEU A 728 -14.49 4.95 -7.21
CA LEU A 728 -14.27 5.34 -5.81
C LEU A 728 -14.12 4.13 -4.88
N ALA A 729 -14.80 3.02 -5.17
CA ALA A 729 -14.67 1.76 -4.44
C ALA A 729 -13.42 0.95 -4.82
N GLY A 730 -12.66 1.38 -5.84
CA GLY A 730 -11.49 0.68 -6.36
C GLY A 730 -11.82 -0.63 -7.08
N PHE A 731 -13.01 -0.73 -7.69
CA PHE A 731 -13.45 -1.92 -8.41
C PHE A 731 -13.06 -1.86 -9.89
N SER A 732 -13.25 -2.97 -10.60
CA SER A 732 -13.04 -3.09 -12.04
C SER A 732 -14.37 -3.30 -12.77
N ILE A 733 -14.42 -3.00 -14.06
CA ILE A 733 -15.51 -3.45 -14.92
C ILE A 733 -15.28 -4.93 -15.19
N ASN A 734 -16.13 -5.76 -14.60
CA ASN A 734 -16.10 -7.21 -14.74
C ASN A 734 -17.49 -7.80 -14.87
N THR A 735 -17.56 -9.09 -15.19
CA THR A 735 -18.81 -9.82 -15.44
C THR A 735 -19.84 -9.62 -14.31
N LEU A 736 -19.39 -9.59 -13.05
CA LEU A 736 -20.29 -9.44 -11.89
C LEU A 736 -20.82 -8.02 -11.75
N THR A 737 -19.98 -7.02 -11.93
CA THR A 737 -20.40 -5.61 -11.91
C THR A 737 -21.35 -5.30 -13.06
N LEU A 738 -21.11 -5.85 -14.25
CA LEU A 738 -21.98 -5.68 -15.41
C LEU A 738 -23.35 -6.35 -15.19
N PHE A 739 -23.38 -7.57 -14.65
CA PHE A 739 -24.66 -8.20 -14.28
C PHE A 739 -25.40 -7.45 -13.18
N ALA A 740 -24.69 -6.90 -12.20
CA ALA A 740 -25.30 -6.05 -11.18
C ALA A 740 -25.91 -4.78 -11.79
N LEU A 741 -25.26 -4.16 -12.78
CA LEU A 741 -25.81 -3.02 -13.52
C LEU A 741 -27.05 -3.39 -14.33
N VAL A 742 -27.04 -4.55 -15.01
CA VAL A 742 -28.22 -5.05 -15.75
C VAL A 742 -29.40 -5.30 -14.80
N LEU A 743 -29.17 -5.94 -13.66
CA LEU A 743 -30.22 -6.14 -12.65
C LEU A 743 -30.69 -4.81 -12.06
N ALA A 744 -29.77 -3.86 -11.85
CA ALA A 744 -30.10 -2.54 -11.33
C ALA A 744 -31.04 -1.77 -12.26
N ILE A 745 -31.08 -2.04 -13.58
CA ILE A 745 -32.01 -1.36 -14.50
C ILE A 745 -33.45 -1.45 -13.97
N GLY A 746 -33.91 -2.65 -13.60
CA GLY A 746 -35.28 -2.84 -13.12
C GLY A 746 -35.57 -2.05 -11.83
N ILE A 747 -34.60 -1.99 -10.93
CA ILE A 747 -34.72 -1.30 -9.64
C ILE A 747 -34.67 0.22 -9.81
N VAL A 748 -33.74 0.71 -10.63
CA VAL A 748 -33.51 2.14 -10.90
C VAL A 748 -34.68 2.77 -11.65
N VAL A 749 -35.30 2.00 -12.55
CA VAL A 749 -36.48 2.44 -13.30
C VAL A 749 -37.68 2.65 -12.37
N ASP A 750 -37.87 1.78 -11.39
CA ASP A 750 -38.99 1.82 -10.45
C ASP A 750 -39.06 3.17 -9.70
N ASP A 751 -37.92 3.64 -9.16
CA ASP A 751 -37.84 4.92 -8.44
C ASP A 751 -38.33 6.11 -9.30
N ALA A 752 -37.95 6.13 -10.59
CA ALA A 752 -38.34 7.19 -11.52
C ALA A 752 -39.81 7.08 -11.93
N ILE A 753 -40.33 5.85 -12.10
CA ILE A 753 -41.73 5.61 -12.47
C ILE A 753 -42.66 5.97 -11.32
N VAL A 754 -42.35 5.59 -10.07
CA VAL A 754 -43.19 5.88 -8.90
C VAL A 754 -43.41 7.39 -8.73
N VAL A 755 -42.36 8.19 -8.89
CA VAL A 755 -42.49 9.65 -8.82
C VAL A 755 -43.30 10.19 -10.00
N LEU A 756 -43.00 9.74 -11.22
CA LEU A 756 -43.67 10.21 -12.43
C LEU A 756 -45.17 9.87 -12.45
N GLU A 757 -45.51 8.63 -12.11
CA GLU A 757 -46.90 8.14 -12.11
C GLU A 757 -47.73 8.90 -11.07
N ASN A 758 -47.17 9.17 -9.89
CA ASN A 758 -47.89 9.93 -8.87
C ASN A 758 -48.13 11.40 -9.28
N VAL A 759 -47.20 12.00 -10.05
CA VAL A 759 -47.42 13.33 -10.64
C VAL A 759 -48.54 13.28 -11.67
N GLU A 760 -48.54 12.30 -12.57
CA GLU A 760 -49.59 12.15 -13.59
C GLU A 760 -50.96 11.88 -12.95
N ARG A 761 -51.01 11.08 -11.88
CA ARG A 761 -52.21 10.83 -11.09
C ARG A 761 -52.80 12.13 -10.54
N LEU A 762 -52.00 12.96 -9.88
CA LEU A 762 -52.45 14.26 -9.34
C LEU A 762 -52.85 15.25 -10.44
N MET A 763 -52.19 15.22 -11.59
CA MET A 763 -52.59 16.04 -12.74
C MET A 763 -53.93 15.61 -13.35
N ARG A 764 -54.21 14.30 -13.37
CA ARG A 764 -55.45 13.74 -13.97
C ARG A 764 -56.65 13.71 -13.02
N GLU A 765 -56.43 13.40 -11.74
CA GLU A 765 -57.49 13.25 -10.74
C GLU A 765 -57.86 14.58 -10.09
N ASP A 766 -56.87 15.43 -9.79
CA ASP A 766 -57.05 16.69 -9.04
C ASP A 766 -56.91 17.95 -9.92
N ASP A 767 -56.78 17.80 -11.24
CA ASP A 767 -56.60 18.89 -12.23
C ASP A 767 -55.46 19.89 -11.87
N MET A 768 -54.43 19.41 -11.17
CA MET A 768 -53.33 20.26 -10.72
C MET A 768 -52.38 20.63 -11.88
N PRO A 769 -51.87 21.87 -11.95
CA PRO A 769 -50.85 22.23 -12.93
C PRO A 769 -49.52 21.48 -12.65
N PRO A 770 -48.71 21.16 -13.67
CA PRO A 770 -47.54 20.25 -13.55
C PRO A 770 -46.57 20.59 -12.43
N PHE A 771 -46.30 21.89 -12.22
CA PHE A 771 -45.39 22.36 -11.17
C PHE A 771 -45.95 22.12 -9.75
N GLU A 772 -47.25 22.33 -9.54
CA GLU A 772 -47.91 22.11 -8.25
C GLU A 772 -48.11 20.62 -8.00
N ALA A 773 -48.48 19.86 -9.03
CA ALA A 773 -48.58 18.40 -9.00
C ALA A 773 -47.24 17.75 -8.63
N ALA A 774 -46.11 18.23 -9.20
CA ALA A 774 -44.77 17.75 -8.83
C ALA A 774 -44.42 18.03 -7.36
N LEU A 775 -44.82 19.18 -6.81
CA LEU A 775 -44.59 19.52 -5.40
C LEU A 775 -45.42 18.63 -4.47
N GLU A 776 -46.69 18.42 -4.79
CA GLU A 776 -47.59 17.61 -3.98
C GLU A 776 -47.24 16.12 -4.09
N ALA A 777 -46.91 15.62 -5.29
CA ALA A 777 -46.46 14.25 -5.48
C ALA A 777 -45.25 13.94 -4.61
N MET A 778 -44.24 14.82 -4.59
CA MET A 778 -43.05 14.64 -3.77
C MET A 778 -43.36 14.67 -2.27
N ARG A 779 -44.41 15.37 -1.83
CA ARG A 779 -44.87 15.32 -0.43
C ARG A 779 -45.39 13.93 -0.05
N GLU A 780 -46.05 13.26 -0.97
CA GLU A 780 -46.61 11.91 -0.75
C GLU A 780 -45.54 10.81 -0.86
N VAL A 781 -44.70 10.84 -1.90
CA VAL A 781 -43.84 9.69 -2.22
C VAL A 781 -42.40 9.80 -1.72
N SER A 782 -41.90 10.99 -1.31
CA SER A 782 -40.48 11.12 -0.94
C SER A 782 -40.06 10.19 0.21
N GLY A 783 -40.94 10.02 1.21
CA GLY A 783 -40.69 9.11 2.33
C GLY A 783 -40.62 7.64 1.90
N ALA A 784 -41.48 7.25 0.95
CA ALA A 784 -41.51 5.90 0.40
C ALA A 784 -40.27 5.61 -0.44
N VAL A 785 -39.86 6.52 -1.32
CA VAL A 785 -38.63 6.38 -2.15
C VAL A 785 -37.39 6.25 -1.26
N ILE A 786 -37.27 7.08 -0.21
CA ILE A 786 -36.16 6.97 0.75
C ILE A 786 -36.20 5.62 1.46
N ALA A 787 -37.38 5.14 1.87
CA ALA A 787 -37.52 3.86 2.53
C ALA A 787 -37.12 2.69 1.61
N ILE A 788 -37.51 2.71 0.33
CA ILE A 788 -37.12 1.70 -0.66
C ILE A 788 -35.59 1.64 -0.79
N VAL A 789 -34.94 2.79 -0.98
CA VAL A 789 -33.48 2.90 -1.10
C VAL A 789 -32.79 2.37 0.16
N LEU A 790 -33.27 2.75 1.35
CA LEU A 790 -32.69 2.29 2.62
C LEU A 790 -32.90 0.79 2.85
N VAL A 791 -34.05 0.22 2.47
CA VAL A 791 -34.31 -1.22 2.56
C VAL A 791 -33.39 -1.99 1.62
N LEU A 792 -33.21 -1.53 0.38
CA LEU A 792 -32.27 -2.14 -0.57
C LEU A 792 -30.83 -2.07 -0.04
N CYS A 793 -30.42 -0.92 0.49
CA CYS A 793 -29.14 -0.81 1.20
C CYS A 793 -29.05 -1.80 2.37
N ALA A 794 -30.10 -1.96 3.17
CA ALA A 794 -30.11 -2.90 4.30
C ALA A 794 -30.02 -4.37 3.86
N VAL A 795 -30.47 -4.71 2.65
CA VAL A 795 -30.33 -6.06 2.07
C VAL A 795 -28.93 -6.28 1.51
N PHE A 796 -28.40 -5.33 0.73
CA PHE A 796 -27.16 -5.54 -0.03
C PHE A 796 -25.89 -5.12 0.72
N VAL A 797 -25.91 -4.08 1.55
CA VAL A 797 -24.73 -3.62 2.29
C VAL A 797 -24.17 -4.72 3.21
N PRO A 798 -24.97 -5.48 3.98
CA PRO A 798 -24.44 -6.58 4.79
C PRO A 798 -23.74 -7.67 3.98
N VAL A 799 -24.24 -7.95 2.77
CA VAL A 799 -23.65 -8.95 1.85
C VAL A 799 -22.22 -8.55 1.43
N ALA A 800 -21.94 -7.25 1.34
CA ALA A 800 -20.60 -6.74 1.03
C ALA A 800 -19.55 -7.03 2.12
N PHE A 801 -19.97 -7.40 3.34
CA PHE A 801 -19.08 -7.73 4.46
C PHE A 801 -18.82 -9.24 4.63
N LEU A 802 -19.34 -10.08 3.74
CA LEU A 802 -19.03 -11.51 3.75
C LEU A 802 -17.53 -11.73 3.52
N GLY A 803 -16.94 -12.66 4.28
CA GLY A 803 -15.53 -13.02 4.19
C GLY A 803 -15.22 -14.08 3.12
N GLY A 804 -13.93 -14.28 2.86
CA GLY A 804 -13.44 -15.32 1.93
C GLY A 804 -13.69 -15.01 0.45
N ILE A 805 -13.43 -16.02 -0.40
CA ILE A 805 -13.54 -15.91 -1.86
C ILE A 805 -14.98 -15.61 -2.29
N ALA A 806 -15.95 -16.33 -1.72
CA ALA A 806 -17.37 -16.10 -2.00
C ALA A 806 -17.79 -14.67 -1.62
N GLY A 807 -17.31 -14.18 -0.47
CA GLY A 807 -17.56 -12.81 -0.01
C GLY A 807 -17.05 -11.75 -0.99
N GLN A 808 -15.85 -11.92 -1.55
CA GLN A 808 -15.31 -10.99 -2.55
C GLN A 808 -16.16 -10.96 -3.84
N LEU A 809 -16.65 -12.11 -4.30
CA LEU A 809 -17.55 -12.18 -5.46
C LEU A 809 -18.87 -11.46 -5.20
N TYR A 810 -19.50 -11.73 -4.05
CA TYR A 810 -20.76 -11.06 -3.68
C TYR A 810 -20.58 -9.57 -3.41
N ARG A 811 -19.41 -9.16 -2.92
CA ARG A 811 -19.08 -7.75 -2.66
C ARG A 811 -19.10 -6.91 -3.94
N GLN A 812 -18.58 -7.44 -5.06
CA GLN A 812 -18.66 -6.76 -6.37
C GLN A 812 -20.11 -6.48 -6.73
N PHE A 813 -20.97 -7.49 -6.62
CA PHE A 813 -22.37 -7.39 -6.96
C PHE A 813 -23.14 -6.42 -6.03
N ALA A 814 -23.01 -6.60 -4.72
CA ALA A 814 -23.73 -5.85 -3.70
C ALA A 814 -23.40 -4.35 -3.71
N VAL A 815 -22.12 -4.00 -3.81
CA VAL A 815 -21.69 -2.59 -3.83
C VAL A 815 -22.13 -1.91 -5.12
N THR A 816 -21.98 -2.58 -6.28
CA THR A 816 -22.43 -2.02 -7.57
C THR A 816 -23.91 -1.67 -7.53
N LEU A 817 -24.74 -2.59 -7.07
CA LEU A 817 -26.18 -2.40 -7.02
C LEU A 817 -26.57 -1.33 -5.99
N THR A 818 -25.93 -1.34 -4.81
CA THR A 818 -26.16 -0.32 -3.77
C THR A 818 -25.84 1.09 -4.28
N ILE A 819 -24.72 1.25 -4.99
CA ILE A 819 -24.34 2.55 -5.58
C ILE A 819 -25.34 2.98 -6.64
N ALA A 820 -25.74 2.07 -7.54
CA ALA A 820 -26.71 2.38 -8.59
C ALA A 820 -28.06 2.82 -8.00
N VAL A 821 -28.53 2.13 -6.95
CA VAL A 821 -29.78 2.45 -6.24
C VAL A 821 -29.68 3.77 -5.47
N LEU A 822 -28.55 4.04 -4.81
CA LEU A 822 -28.35 5.32 -4.11
C LEU A 822 -28.39 6.51 -5.09
N ILE A 823 -27.74 6.38 -6.24
CA ILE A 823 -27.76 7.42 -7.27
C ILE A 823 -29.18 7.53 -7.87
N SER A 824 -29.87 6.41 -8.08
CA SER A 824 -31.26 6.38 -8.53
C SER A 824 -32.21 7.11 -7.59
N GLY A 825 -32.20 6.76 -6.31
CA GLY A 825 -32.99 7.44 -5.30
C GLY A 825 -32.68 8.93 -5.22
N PHE A 826 -31.40 9.29 -5.34
CA PHE A 826 -31.00 10.70 -5.41
C PHE A 826 -31.56 11.39 -6.67
N MET A 827 -31.55 10.74 -7.84
CA MET A 827 -32.17 11.27 -9.07
C MET A 827 -33.69 11.37 -8.96
N ALA A 828 -34.36 10.38 -8.36
CA ALA A 828 -35.79 10.37 -8.11
C ALA A 828 -36.24 11.49 -7.16
N LEU A 829 -35.39 11.87 -6.20
CA LEU A 829 -35.67 12.97 -5.28
C LEU A 829 -35.29 14.35 -5.83
N THR A 830 -34.54 14.43 -6.95
CA THR A 830 -33.98 15.69 -7.45
C THR A 830 -34.34 15.97 -8.92
N LEU A 831 -33.79 15.17 -9.85
CA LEU A 831 -33.92 15.37 -11.29
C LEU A 831 -35.34 15.02 -11.78
N THR A 832 -35.88 13.88 -11.36
CA THR A 832 -37.19 13.40 -11.82
C THR A 832 -38.31 14.42 -11.56
N PRO A 833 -38.53 14.91 -10.32
CA PRO A 833 -39.60 15.89 -10.06
C PRO A 833 -39.34 17.25 -10.72
N ALA A 834 -38.07 17.65 -10.89
CA ALA A 834 -37.73 18.88 -11.62
C ALA A 834 -38.04 18.78 -13.11
N LEU A 835 -37.88 17.60 -13.71
CA LEU A 835 -38.27 17.34 -15.11
C LEU A 835 -39.80 17.26 -15.25
N CYS A 836 -40.50 16.59 -14.33
CA CYS A 836 -41.97 16.53 -14.33
C CYS A 836 -42.63 17.91 -14.23
N ALA A 837 -41.98 18.86 -13.54
CA ALA A 837 -42.52 20.21 -13.40
C ALA A 837 -42.43 21.06 -14.70
N ILE A 838 -41.72 20.59 -15.74
CA ILE A 838 -41.38 21.36 -16.95
C ILE A 838 -41.82 20.67 -18.24
N LEU A 839 -41.62 19.37 -18.30
CA LEU A 839 -41.99 18.51 -19.43
C LEU A 839 -43.42 18.00 -19.21
#